data_AF-A0A4S3JLG8-F1
#
_entry.id   AF-A0A4S3JLG8-F1
#
_cell.length_a   1.000
_cell.length_b   1.000
_cell.length_c   1.000
_cell.angle_alpha   90.00
_cell.angle_beta   90.00
_cell.angle_gamma   90.00
#
_symmetry.space_group_name_H-M   'P 1'
#
loop_
_entity.id
_entity.type
_entity.pdbx_description
1 polymer ?
#
loop_
_entity_poly.entity_id
_entity_poly.type
_entity_poly.pdbx_seq_one_letter_code
_entity_poly.pdbx_strand_id
1 'polypeptide(L)'
;MSYEEWITALGPKVQGTWNLHNALEHTPLDFFVLMGSLVGMCGWTGQANYGAANAFLDSFVQYRQSKGLVASGIDLGLMKDIGYVSESSLQGTFSRARGSSILMLEETHLLQAMEKAIFSSRFNTPSQLLVGLGSNSFISDNELLVMWTQEARCSIWNNILAGINQTSTGSKADELREYMKAIKQNPDLLDKPATEQRLTEELGKLVASYTSHPDGMTQEELSNIAIDSMMTFEIRTWFRRHAGLELTLVDVSNAATAGELSKAALQKMRGLLNEEKPENEQLVVDSAIGENYEKDINLGVDLHPIPGKAPEWTSESEGRIFLTGATGFLGAFFLEQLVRLPQVKSVACLIRARNPESGKGRLEDACRKFGISADLTSKVIIVPGDIGEENLGLSRQRYDQLAKWASVIFHFGAYANYTLPYSVHRTANVLGLLKLIRFANTGRLKAIHHCSSISACAIPASLSEETPEDQRPLLVSQKISQTLGYSQSKFVSESIAWNAMENGFPIAIYRPGIVTGHSATGICKKEDFFNRLLSHCIRLGCYPRAPDQLAQFVPIDFVCSAILRISLKDDSIGHAFNVVLPDEGQKITLKDIFDILSDCAPTPFQSMPFVDWLEQYLKAGDSNIRVVESVLADRLAGYRLWWEEMDRIAPFSTVNLRRALADHPDILQVKPMRDLLKTYYEYWIRHD
;
A
#
# COMPACT_ATOMS: atom_id res chain seq x y z
N MET A 1 -35.65 -9.57 -35.66
CA MET A 1 -35.09 -8.26 -36.01
C MET A 1 -35.42 -7.98 -37.46
N SER A 2 -36.08 -6.86 -37.74
CA SER A 2 -36.36 -6.40 -39.11
C SER A 2 -35.13 -5.74 -39.74
N TYR A 3 -35.14 -5.55 -41.06
CA TYR A 3 -34.08 -4.82 -41.75
C TYR A 3 -33.97 -3.36 -41.26
N GLU A 4 -35.10 -2.74 -40.94
CA GLU A 4 -35.15 -1.37 -40.41
C GLU A 4 -34.49 -1.29 -39.03
N GLU A 5 -34.77 -2.23 -38.13
CA GLU A 5 -34.13 -2.32 -36.81
C GLU A 5 -32.61 -2.59 -36.92
N TRP A 6 -32.20 -3.36 -37.92
CA TRP A 6 -30.78 -3.58 -38.23
C TRP A 6 -30.10 -2.28 -38.65
N ILE A 7 -30.63 -1.61 -39.68
CA ILE A 7 -30.04 -0.38 -40.23
C ILE A 7 -30.06 0.77 -39.21
N THR A 8 -31.10 0.87 -38.39
CA THR A 8 -31.24 1.91 -37.36
C THR A 8 -30.08 1.86 -36.36
N ALA A 9 -29.68 0.66 -35.91
CA ALA A 9 -28.57 0.49 -34.97
C ALA A 9 -27.19 0.76 -35.61
N LEU A 10 -27.03 0.41 -36.89
CA LEU A 10 -25.76 0.59 -37.61
C LEU A 10 -25.54 2.05 -38.04
N GLY A 11 -26.59 2.77 -38.44
CA GLY A 11 -26.48 4.09 -39.07
C GLY A 11 -25.55 5.08 -38.33
N PRO A 12 -25.75 5.34 -37.03
CA PRO A 12 -24.93 6.29 -36.29
C PRO A 12 -23.44 5.88 -36.19
N LYS A 13 -23.17 4.59 -35.96
CA LYS A 13 -21.79 4.09 -35.77
C LYS A 13 -21.07 3.82 -37.07
N VAL A 14 -21.76 3.33 -38.09
CA VAL A 14 -21.16 2.99 -39.39
C VAL A 14 -21.13 4.20 -40.29
N GLN A 15 -22.30 4.68 -40.71
CA GLN A 15 -22.39 5.80 -41.64
C GLN A 15 -21.93 7.11 -40.98
N GLY A 16 -22.26 7.33 -39.71
CA GLY A 16 -21.80 8.51 -38.97
C GLY A 16 -20.28 8.59 -38.88
N THR A 17 -19.60 7.50 -38.55
CA THR A 17 -18.13 7.43 -38.54
C THR A 17 -17.54 7.65 -39.93
N TRP A 18 -18.14 7.08 -40.97
CA TRP A 18 -17.67 7.28 -42.35
C TRP A 18 -17.83 8.74 -42.81
N ASN A 19 -18.91 9.39 -42.41
CA ASN A 19 -19.12 10.82 -42.69
C ASN A 19 -18.08 11.68 -41.97
N LEU A 20 -17.81 11.42 -40.69
CA LEU A 20 -16.75 12.10 -39.94
C LEU A 20 -15.38 11.88 -40.56
N HIS A 21 -15.11 10.68 -41.08
CA HIS A 21 -13.87 10.39 -41.78
C HIS A 21 -13.69 11.27 -43.00
N ASN A 22 -14.66 11.27 -43.92
CA ASN A 22 -14.58 12.03 -45.16
C ASN A 22 -14.51 13.54 -44.90
N ALA A 23 -15.18 14.02 -43.85
CA ALA A 23 -15.15 15.44 -43.49
C ALA A 23 -13.79 15.88 -42.91
N LEU A 24 -13.01 14.97 -42.33
CA LEU A 24 -11.80 15.27 -41.56
C LEU A 24 -10.54 14.56 -42.09
N GLU A 25 -10.60 13.89 -43.24
CA GLU A 25 -9.47 13.10 -43.75
C GLU A 25 -8.27 13.97 -44.18
N HIS A 26 -8.52 15.23 -44.53
CA HIS A 26 -7.50 16.19 -44.94
C HIS A 26 -7.18 17.23 -43.85
N THR A 27 -7.72 17.06 -42.64
CA THR A 27 -7.47 17.94 -41.50
C THR A 27 -6.45 17.30 -40.56
N PRO A 28 -5.36 17.99 -40.18
CA PRO A 28 -4.42 17.47 -39.20
C PRO A 28 -5.07 17.48 -37.81
N LEU A 29 -5.52 16.32 -37.36
CA LEU A 29 -6.11 16.16 -36.03
C LEU A 29 -5.07 15.70 -35.03
N ASP A 30 -5.16 16.22 -33.81
CA ASP A 30 -4.37 15.73 -32.67
C ASP A 30 -4.83 14.33 -32.22
N PHE A 31 -6.14 14.07 -32.28
CA PHE A 31 -6.75 12.78 -31.91
C PHE A 31 -8.05 12.52 -32.69
N PHE A 32 -8.45 11.24 -32.76
CA PHE A 32 -9.75 10.81 -33.30
C PHE A 32 -10.21 9.58 -32.52
N VAL A 33 -11.17 9.75 -31.60
CA VAL A 33 -11.59 8.68 -30.69
C VAL A 33 -12.98 8.18 -31.04
N LEU A 34 -13.15 6.86 -31.18
CA LEU A 34 -14.41 6.19 -31.42
C LEU A 34 -14.86 5.41 -30.19
N MET A 35 -16.12 5.60 -29.81
CA MET A 35 -16.74 4.89 -28.68
C MET A 35 -17.41 3.61 -29.17
N GLY A 36 -16.77 2.49 -28.88
CA GLY A 36 -17.22 1.12 -29.12
C GLY A 36 -17.93 0.52 -27.91
N SER A 37 -18.00 -0.81 -27.87
CA SER A 37 -18.60 -1.58 -26.77
C SER A 37 -18.00 -2.97 -26.72
N LEU A 38 -17.82 -3.51 -25.51
CA LEU A 38 -17.38 -4.89 -25.32
C LEU A 38 -18.28 -5.92 -26.04
N VAL A 39 -19.54 -5.58 -26.35
CA VAL A 39 -20.44 -6.43 -27.14
C VAL A 39 -19.94 -6.64 -28.58
N GLY A 40 -19.24 -5.67 -29.16
CA GLY A 40 -18.60 -5.81 -30.48
C GLY A 40 -17.48 -6.86 -30.48
N MET A 41 -16.86 -7.06 -29.32
CA MET A 41 -15.75 -7.98 -29.15
C MET A 41 -16.18 -9.36 -28.66
N CYS A 42 -16.99 -9.43 -27.61
CA CYS A 42 -17.34 -10.70 -26.94
C CYS A 42 -18.72 -11.25 -27.36
N GLY A 43 -19.52 -10.45 -28.08
CA GLY A 43 -20.90 -10.79 -28.42
C GLY A 43 -21.84 -10.77 -27.21
N TRP A 44 -23.13 -10.50 -27.48
CA TRP A 44 -24.18 -10.69 -26.49
C TRP A 44 -25.44 -11.20 -27.18
N THR A 45 -26.04 -12.27 -26.62
CA THR A 45 -27.30 -12.83 -27.11
C THR A 45 -28.35 -11.74 -27.26
N GLY A 46 -28.91 -11.62 -28.47
CA GLY A 46 -29.94 -10.63 -28.79
C GLY A 46 -29.41 -9.25 -29.25
N GLN A 47 -28.10 -9.02 -29.26
CA GLN A 47 -27.49 -7.73 -29.65
C GLN A 47 -26.68 -7.81 -30.96
N ALA A 48 -27.10 -8.63 -31.93
CA ALA A 48 -26.31 -8.86 -33.15
C ALA A 48 -26.06 -7.61 -34.00
N ASN A 49 -27.06 -6.74 -34.18
CA ASN A 49 -26.92 -5.46 -34.90
C ASN A 49 -26.02 -4.47 -34.14
N TYR A 50 -26.17 -4.38 -32.81
CA TYR A 50 -25.34 -3.53 -31.97
C TYR A 50 -23.88 -4.02 -31.93
N GLY A 51 -23.65 -5.33 -31.78
CA GLY A 51 -22.33 -5.94 -31.85
C GLY A 51 -21.67 -5.67 -33.21
N ALA A 52 -22.37 -5.90 -34.31
CA ALA A 52 -21.86 -5.62 -35.66
C ALA A 52 -21.49 -4.14 -35.87
N ALA A 53 -22.28 -3.22 -35.35
CA ALA A 53 -22.00 -1.78 -35.43
C ALA A 53 -20.75 -1.38 -34.63
N ASN A 54 -20.48 -2.01 -33.49
CA ASN A 54 -19.28 -1.74 -32.69
C ASN A 54 -18.03 -2.42 -33.29
N ALA A 55 -18.14 -3.66 -33.77
CA ALA A 55 -17.04 -4.34 -34.47
C ALA A 55 -16.59 -3.58 -35.74
N PHE A 56 -17.52 -2.87 -36.41
CA PHE A 56 -17.16 -1.95 -37.49
C PHE A 56 -16.26 -0.81 -37.00
N LEU A 57 -16.53 -0.21 -35.83
CA LEU A 57 -15.72 0.88 -35.28
C LEU A 57 -14.28 0.42 -35.04
N ASP A 58 -14.12 -0.78 -34.47
CA ASP A 58 -12.80 -1.37 -34.20
C ASP A 58 -12.01 -1.60 -35.50
N SER A 59 -12.68 -2.16 -36.50
CA SER A 59 -12.11 -2.36 -37.83
C SER A 59 -11.82 -1.03 -38.54
N PHE A 60 -12.64 -0.01 -38.31
CA PHE A 60 -12.49 1.31 -38.88
C PHE A 60 -11.27 2.05 -38.31
N VAL A 61 -11.01 1.91 -37.00
CA VAL A 61 -9.79 2.44 -36.37
C VAL A 61 -8.56 1.88 -37.09
N GLN A 62 -8.51 0.57 -37.30
CA GLN A 62 -7.41 -0.09 -38.02
C GLN A 62 -7.28 0.42 -39.46
N TYR A 63 -8.40 0.55 -40.18
CA TYR A 63 -8.42 1.11 -41.52
C TYR A 63 -7.87 2.54 -41.56
N ARG A 64 -8.30 3.42 -40.65
CA ARG A 64 -7.87 4.82 -40.61
C ARG A 64 -6.38 4.93 -40.28
N GLN A 65 -5.90 4.10 -39.35
CA GLN A 65 -4.47 4.01 -39.03
C GLN A 65 -3.63 3.47 -40.20
N SER A 66 -4.16 2.53 -40.99
CA SER A 66 -3.46 2.03 -42.19
C SER A 66 -3.21 3.12 -43.24
N LYS A 67 -3.97 4.21 -43.21
CA LYS A 67 -3.77 5.42 -44.03
C LYS A 67 -2.83 6.46 -43.39
N GLY A 68 -2.20 6.15 -42.25
CA GLY A 68 -1.36 7.07 -41.49
C GLY A 68 -2.14 8.17 -40.74
N LEU A 69 -3.45 8.01 -40.58
CA LEU A 69 -4.30 8.98 -39.88
C LEU A 69 -4.51 8.54 -38.43
N VAL A 70 -4.55 9.50 -37.51
CA VAL A 70 -4.84 9.23 -36.09
C VAL A 70 -6.24 8.63 -35.93
N ALA A 71 -6.34 7.60 -35.10
CA ALA A 71 -7.58 6.96 -34.68
C ALA A 71 -7.33 6.07 -33.45
N SER A 72 -8.31 5.99 -32.55
CA SER A 72 -8.34 5.04 -31.43
C SER A 72 -9.78 4.66 -31.07
N GLY A 73 -10.00 3.45 -30.60
CA GLY A 73 -11.29 2.91 -30.17
C GLY A 73 -11.31 2.60 -28.68
N ILE A 74 -12.46 2.84 -28.03
CA ILE A 74 -12.71 2.45 -26.64
C ILE A 74 -13.95 1.58 -26.59
N ASP A 75 -13.78 0.30 -26.29
CA ASP A 75 -14.86 -0.64 -26.07
C ASP A 75 -15.25 -0.68 -24.60
N LEU A 76 -16.36 0.00 -24.32
CA LEU A 76 -16.84 0.19 -22.97
C LEU A 76 -17.77 -0.96 -22.53
N GLY A 77 -17.55 -1.43 -21.30
CA GLY A 77 -18.46 -2.30 -20.56
C GLY A 77 -19.65 -1.55 -19.97
N LEU A 78 -20.39 -2.22 -19.09
CA LEU A 78 -21.59 -1.66 -18.45
C LEU A 78 -21.23 -0.53 -17.48
N MET A 79 -21.77 0.67 -17.67
CA MET A 79 -21.61 1.79 -16.74
C MET A 79 -22.62 1.71 -15.58
N LYS A 80 -22.15 2.05 -14.37
CA LYS A 80 -22.91 1.99 -13.12
C LYS A 80 -23.83 3.20 -12.91
N ASP A 81 -23.41 4.40 -13.35
CA ASP A 81 -24.02 5.67 -12.88
C ASP A 81 -24.37 6.72 -13.97
N ILE A 82 -24.13 6.50 -15.29
CA ILE A 82 -24.38 7.52 -16.35
C ILE A 82 -24.82 6.90 -17.71
N GLY A 83 -25.76 7.55 -18.42
CA GLY A 83 -26.09 7.33 -19.84
C GLY A 83 -27.52 6.84 -20.14
N TYR A 84 -27.79 6.41 -21.39
CA TYR A 84 -29.03 5.76 -21.93
C TYR A 84 -29.57 4.56 -21.10
N VAL A 85 -28.87 4.26 -20.00
CA VAL A 85 -29.01 3.18 -19.05
C VAL A 85 -29.84 3.61 -17.82
N SER A 86 -30.30 4.87 -17.76
CA SER A 86 -31.27 5.35 -16.75
C SER A 86 -32.74 5.13 -17.15
N GLU A 87 -33.03 4.52 -18.30
CA GLU A 87 -34.39 4.14 -18.67
C GLU A 87 -34.85 2.90 -17.88
N SER A 88 -36.09 2.95 -17.39
CA SER A 88 -36.77 1.87 -16.65
C SER A 88 -36.88 0.53 -17.40
N SER A 89 -36.52 0.51 -18.70
CA SER A 89 -36.53 -0.65 -19.60
C SER A 89 -35.42 -1.68 -19.35
N LEU A 90 -34.35 -1.33 -18.60
CA LEU A 90 -33.15 -2.17 -18.44
C LEU A 90 -32.86 -2.63 -17.00
N GLN A 91 -33.79 -2.45 -16.05
CA GLN A 91 -33.68 -3.01 -14.70
C GLN A 91 -33.40 -4.53 -14.71
N GLY A 92 -34.00 -5.26 -15.66
CA GLY A 92 -33.74 -6.69 -15.87
C GLY A 92 -32.32 -7.01 -16.34
N THR A 93 -31.67 -6.11 -17.09
CA THR A 93 -30.28 -6.25 -17.54
C THR A 93 -29.31 -6.03 -16.39
N PHE A 94 -29.59 -5.09 -15.48
CA PHE A 94 -28.80 -4.89 -14.27
C PHE A 94 -28.90 -6.06 -13.29
N SER A 95 -30.11 -6.59 -13.08
CA SER A 95 -30.30 -7.78 -12.23
C SER A 95 -29.56 -9.00 -12.79
N ARG A 96 -29.56 -9.18 -14.12
CA ARG A 96 -28.80 -10.24 -14.80
C ARG A 96 -27.28 -10.00 -14.78
N ALA A 97 -26.82 -8.76 -14.94
CA ALA A 97 -25.41 -8.41 -14.88
C ALA A 97 -24.84 -8.61 -13.47
N ARG A 98 -25.59 -8.26 -12.43
CA ARG A 98 -25.26 -8.56 -11.02
C ARG A 98 -25.23 -10.07 -10.76
N GLY A 99 -26.21 -10.81 -11.28
CA GLY A 99 -26.27 -12.27 -11.15
C GLY A 99 -25.22 -13.04 -11.98
N SER A 100 -24.59 -12.39 -12.97
CA SER A 100 -23.54 -12.97 -13.82
C SER A 100 -22.15 -12.41 -13.50
N SER A 101 -22.01 -11.74 -12.35
CA SER A 101 -20.76 -11.19 -11.82
C SER A 101 -20.02 -10.22 -12.75
N ILE A 102 -20.69 -9.56 -13.69
CA ILE A 102 -20.05 -8.65 -14.63
C ILE A 102 -19.55 -7.38 -13.92
N LEU A 103 -18.31 -6.99 -14.16
CA LEU A 103 -17.75 -5.73 -13.66
C LEU A 103 -18.51 -4.53 -14.24
N MET A 104 -19.08 -3.71 -13.35
CA MET A 104 -19.73 -2.45 -13.71
C MET A 104 -18.73 -1.29 -13.52
N LEU A 105 -18.68 -0.42 -14.52
CA LEU A 105 -17.75 0.68 -14.64
C LEU A 105 -18.28 1.96 -14.02
N GLU A 106 -17.42 2.65 -13.31
CA GLU A 106 -17.64 4.01 -12.81
C GLU A 106 -17.13 5.05 -13.82
N GLU A 107 -17.61 6.30 -13.72
CA GLU A 107 -17.22 7.42 -14.61
C GLU A 107 -15.70 7.59 -14.74
N THR A 108 -14.97 7.36 -13.65
CA THR A 108 -13.52 7.43 -13.60
C THR A 108 -12.83 6.50 -14.60
N HIS A 109 -13.35 5.29 -14.81
CA HIS A 109 -12.80 4.34 -15.77
C HIS A 109 -12.95 4.85 -17.21
N LEU A 110 -14.06 5.52 -17.52
CA LEU A 110 -14.29 6.13 -18.82
C LEU A 110 -13.31 7.27 -19.07
N LEU A 111 -13.14 8.17 -18.09
CA LEU A 111 -12.23 9.32 -18.20
C LEU A 111 -10.77 8.86 -18.42
N GLN A 112 -10.32 7.85 -17.68
CA GLN A 112 -8.98 7.29 -17.85
C GLN A 112 -8.78 6.61 -19.21
N ALA A 113 -9.79 5.90 -19.70
CA ALA A 113 -9.74 5.32 -21.04
C ALA A 113 -9.69 6.41 -22.12
N MET A 114 -10.42 7.52 -21.91
CA MET A 114 -10.47 8.65 -22.84
C MET A 114 -9.12 9.35 -22.94
N GLU A 115 -8.48 9.60 -21.80
CA GLU A 115 -7.12 10.14 -21.74
C GLU A 115 -6.13 9.25 -22.50
N LYS A 116 -6.12 7.95 -22.22
CA LYS A 116 -5.22 7.00 -22.91
C LYS A 116 -5.48 6.94 -24.42
N ALA A 117 -6.73 6.99 -24.85
CA ALA A 117 -7.08 6.97 -26.27
C ALA A 117 -6.63 8.24 -27.00
N ILE A 118 -6.84 9.42 -26.40
CA ILE A 118 -6.40 10.72 -26.96
C ILE A 118 -4.88 10.72 -27.19
N PHE A 119 -4.11 10.15 -26.27
CA PHE A 119 -2.65 10.13 -26.36
C PHE A 119 -2.06 8.91 -27.07
N SER A 120 -2.89 8.00 -27.59
CA SER A 120 -2.42 6.73 -28.15
C SER A 120 -1.46 6.88 -29.33
N SER A 121 -1.73 7.83 -30.23
CA SER A 121 -0.89 8.17 -31.38
C SER A 121 0.46 8.80 -30.97
N ARG A 122 0.49 9.54 -29.86
CA ARG A 122 1.69 10.21 -29.36
C ARG A 122 2.67 9.23 -28.70
N PHE A 123 2.16 8.16 -28.11
CA PHE A 123 2.94 7.21 -27.31
C PHE A 123 3.06 5.82 -27.94
N ASN A 124 2.59 5.64 -29.18
CA ASN A 124 2.63 4.36 -29.91
C ASN A 124 2.02 3.20 -29.10
N THR A 125 0.93 3.47 -28.38
CA THR A 125 0.21 2.47 -27.59
C THR A 125 -0.86 1.76 -28.44
N PRO A 126 -1.41 0.62 -27.98
CA PRO A 126 -2.50 -0.05 -28.66
C PRO A 126 -3.67 0.90 -28.91
N SER A 127 -4.21 0.88 -30.12
CA SER A 127 -5.24 1.81 -30.57
C SER A 127 -6.66 1.38 -30.22
N GLN A 128 -6.83 0.22 -29.58
CA GLN A 128 -8.11 -0.28 -29.08
C GLN A 128 -7.98 -0.58 -27.59
N LEU A 129 -8.88 0.00 -26.79
CA LEU A 129 -8.92 -0.19 -25.35
C LEU A 129 -10.21 -0.91 -24.96
N LEU A 130 -10.09 -2.07 -24.33
CA LEU A 130 -11.22 -2.81 -23.76
C LEU A 130 -11.34 -2.46 -22.27
N VAL A 131 -12.48 -1.90 -21.87
CA VAL A 131 -12.69 -1.41 -20.50
C VAL A 131 -13.87 -2.16 -19.88
N GLY A 132 -13.66 -2.80 -18.73
CA GLY A 132 -14.70 -3.54 -18.02
C GLY A 132 -14.68 -5.06 -18.19
N LEU A 133 -13.58 -5.62 -18.71
CA LEU A 133 -13.33 -7.06 -18.66
C LEU A 133 -12.86 -7.45 -17.25
N GLY A 134 -13.80 -7.86 -16.39
CA GLY A 134 -13.53 -8.29 -15.02
C GLY A 134 -14.76 -8.94 -14.37
N SER A 135 -14.58 -9.49 -13.16
CA SER A 135 -15.64 -10.11 -12.35
C SER A 135 -15.75 -9.49 -10.96
N ASN A 136 -16.97 -9.29 -10.48
CA ASN A 136 -17.27 -8.86 -9.10
C ASN A 136 -17.38 -10.03 -8.10
N SER A 137 -17.21 -11.28 -8.55
CA SER A 137 -17.29 -12.50 -7.70
C SER A 137 -16.06 -13.40 -7.90
N PHE A 138 -15.71 -14.18 -6.88
CA PHE A 138 -14.56 -15.10 -6.90
C PHE A 138 -14.84 -16.32 -7.79
N ILE A 139 -13.91 -16.61 -8.71
CA ILE A 139 -14.03 -17.57 -9.82
C ILE A 139 -13.76 -19.03 -9.35
N SER A 140 -13.88 -19.33 -8.05
CA SER A 140 -13.80 -20.71 -7.52
C SER A 140 -15.11 -21.46 -7.64
N ASP A 141 -16.22 -20.75 -7.84
CA ASP A 141 -17.51 -21.37 -8.15
C ASP A 141 -17.53 -21.74 -9.63
N ASN A 142 -17.39 -23.04 -9.89
CA ASN A 142 -17.43 -23.68 -11.22
C ASN A 142 -18.77 -23.46 -11.97
N GLU A 143 -19.68 -22.66 -11.41
CA GLU A 143 -21.01 -22.37 -11.94
C GLU A 143 -21.11 -21.02 -12.66
N LEU A 144 -20.09 -20.13 -12.59
CA LEU A 144 -20.14 -18.78 -13.17
C LEU A 144 -19.07 -18.57 -14.25
N LEU A 145 -19.40 -18.96 -15.48
CA LEU A 145 -18.63 -18.58 -16.68
C LEU A 145 -18.99 -17.16 -17.10
N VAL A 146 -18.13 -16.18 -16.79
CA VAL A 146 -18.25 -14.82 -17.32
C VAL A 146 -18.08 -14.87 -18.84
N MET A 147 -19.02 -14.31 -19.62
CA MET A 147 -19.17 -14.64 -21.06
C MET A 147 -17.89 -14.48 -21.91
N TRP A 148 -17.01 -13.53 -21.59
CA TRP A 148 -15.76 -13.33 -22.32
C TRP A 148 -14.74 -14.48 -22.16
N THR A 149 -14.90 -15.37 -21.17
CA THR A 149 -14.05 -16.57 -21.02
C THR A 149 -14.34 -17.65 -22.07
N GLN A 150 -15.48 -17.54 -22.78
CA GLN A 150 -15.85 -18.41 -23.89
C GLN A 150 -15.18 -18.00 -25.21
N GLU A 151 -14.59 -16.81 -25.27
CA GLU A 151 -13.86 -16.34 -26.45
C GLU A 151 -12.51 -17.05 -26.59
N ALA A 152 -12.21 -17.55 -27.78
CA ALA A 152 -10.96 -18.27 -28.05
C ALA A 152 -9.71 -17.42 -27.75
N ARG A 153 -9.81 -16.09 -27.93
CA ARG A 153 -8.76 -15.11 -27.58
C ARG A 153 -8.43 -15.09 -26.09
N CYS A 154 -9.38 -15.50 -25.24
CA CYS A 154 -9.24 -15.53 -23.79
C CYS A 154 -8.86 -16.93 -23.27
N SER A 155 -8.55 -17.90 -24.14
CA SER A 155 -8.29 -19.30 -23.78
C SER A 155 -7.08 -19.51 -22.85
N ILE A 156 -6.06 -18.63 -22.90
CA ILE A 156 -4.93 -18.63 -21.95
C ILE A 156 -5.42 -18.53 -20.50
N TRP A 157 -6.51 -17.79 -20.27
CA TRP A 157 -7.11 -17.64 -18.95
C TRP A 157 -7.64 -18.96 -18.37
N ASN A 158 -8.23 -19.81 -19.22
CA ASN A 158 -8.71 -21.14 -18.81
C ASN A 158 -7.54 -22.06 -18.40
N ASN A 159 -6.37 -21.91 -19.04
CA ASN A 159 -5.17 -22.65 -18.67
C ASN A 159 -4.59 -22.21 -17.32
N ILE A 160 -4.63 -20.91 -17.01
CA ILE A 160 -4.22 -20.36 -15.71
C ILE A 160 -5.12 -20.92 -14.60
N LEU A 161 -6.44 -20.93 -14.80
CA LEU A 161 -7.40 -21.53 -13.86
C LEU A 161 -7.16 -23.04 -13.66
N ALA A 162 -6.87 -23.77 -14.74
CA ALA A 162 -6.57 -25.19 -14.66
C ALA A 162 -5.26 -25.49 -13.89
N GLY A 163 -4.23 -24.66 -14.05
CA GLY A 163 -2.96 -24.79 -13.32
C GLY A 163 -3.09 -24.57 -11.81
N ILE A 164 -3.99 -23.67 -11.38
CA ILE A 164 -4.29 -23.42 -9.96
C ILE A 164 -4.91 -24.66 -9.28
N ASN A 165 -5.63 -25.50 -10.03
CA ASN A 165 -6.31 -26.68 -9.49
C ASN A 165 -5.42 -27.94 -9.42
N GLN A 166 -4.25 -27.96 -10.06
CA GLN A 166 -3.42 -29.18 -10.17
C GLN A 166 -2.42 -29.41 -9.04
N THR A 167 -2.24 -28.48 -8.09
CA THR A 167 -1.26 -28.65 -6.98
C THR A 167 -1.75 -29.52 -5.81
N SER A 168 -2.87 -30.24 -5.92
CA SER A 168 -3.34 -31.14 -4.85
C SER A 168 -2.83 -32.58 -5.03
N THR A 169 -1.73 -32.91 -4.35
CA THR A 169 -1.36 -34.31 -4.06
C THR A 169 -1.24 -34.55 -2.55
N GLY A 170 -2.17 -35.34 -1.99
CA GLY A 170 -1.89 -36.36 -0.95
C GLY A 170 -2.03 -36.03 0.56
N SER A 171 -3.17 -36.46 1.16
CA SER A 171 -3.23 -37.43 2.29
C SER A 171 -3.42 -37.01 3.78
N LYS A 172 -3.76 -35.78 4.16
CA LYS A 172 -4.37 -35.48 5.50
C LYS A 172 -5.40 -34.34 5.49
N ALA A 173 -5.24 -33.41 4.56
CA ALA A 173 -6.14 -32.29 4.31
C ALA A 173 -7.58 -32.70 3.92
N ASP A 174 -7.77 -33.92 3.40
CA ASP A 174 -9.09 -34.42 2.98
C ASP A 174 -10.00 -34.76 4.16
N GLU A 175 -9.46 -35.18 5.31
CA GLU A 175 -10.26 -35.55 6.49
C GLU A 175 -10.92 -34.33 7.15
N LEU A 176 -10.21 -33.20 7.25
CA LEU A 176 -10.77 -31.98 7.82
C LEU A 176 -11.86 -31.41 6.89
N ARG A 177 -11.65 -31.46 5.57
CA ARG A 177 -12.64 -31.01 4.60
C ARG A 177 -13.92 -31.87 4.65
N GLU A 178 -13.79 -33.18 4.77
CA GLU A 178 -14.94 -34.08 4.98
C GLU A 178 -15.63 -33.82 6.32
N TYR A 179 -14.87 -33.56 7.38
CA TYR A 179 -15.42 -33.24 8.70
C TYR A 179 -16.17 -31.90 8.72
N MET A 180 -15.64 -30.88 8.03
CA MET A 180 -16.29 -29.59 7.84
C MET A 180 -17.57 -29.71 6.99
N LYS A 181 -17.61 -30.65 6.03
CA LYS A 181 -18.83 -31.00 5.29
C LYS A 181 -19.87 -31.69 6.18
N ALA A 182 -19.43 -32.56 7.11
CA ALA A 182 -20.30 -33.21 8.08
C ALA A 182 -20.90 -32.21 9.09
N ILE A 183 -20.13 -31.19 9.52
CA ILE A 183 -20.63 -30.10 10.37
C ILE A 183 -21.75 -29.30 9.69
N LYS A 184 -21.64 -29.02 8.38
CA LYS A 184 -22.71 -28.36 7.62
C LYS A 184 -24.00 -29.19 7.56
N GLN A 185 -23.91 -30.52 7.66
CA GLN A 185 -25.06 -31.43 7.67
C GLN A 185 -25.61 -31.69 9.07
N ASN A 186 -24.80 -31.51 10.11
CA ASN A 186 -25.18 -31.68 11.51
C ASN A 186 -24.50 -30.59 12.39
N PRO A 187 -25.15 -29.42 12.56
CA PRO A 187 -24.60 -28.29 13.30
C PRO A 187 -24.25 -28.59 14.77
N ASP A 188 -24.92 -29.57 15.41
CA ASP A 188 -24.65 -29.98 16.80
C ASP A 188 -23.20 -30.50 17.01
N LEU A 189 -22.50 -30.83 15.93
CA LEU A 189 -21.09 -31.19 15.97
C LEU A 189 -20.19 -30.01 16.37
N LEU A 190 -20.61 -28.75 16.17
CA LEU A 190 -19.84 -27.56 16.59
C LEU A 190 -19.74 -27.39 18.10
N ASP A 191 -20.64 -28.01 18.86
CA ASP A 191 -20.67 -27.87 20.32
C ASP A 191 -19.92 -28.99 21.04
N LYS A 192 -19.35 -29.92 20.28
CA LYS A 192 -18.51 -31.00 20.83
C LYS A 192 -17.09 -30.50 21.06
N PRO A 193 -16.51 -30.69 22.27
CA PRO A 193 -15.11 -30.37 22.56
C PRO A 193 -14.11 -31.02 21.59
N ALA A 194 -14.45 -32.18 21.04
CA ALA A 194 -13.64 -32.88 20.04
C ALA A 194 -13.45 -32.07 18.74
N THR A 195 -14.39 -31.21 18.37
CA THR A 195 -14.34 -30.37 17.16
C THR A 195 -13.33 -29.25 17.32
N GLU A 196 -13.33 -28.57 18.47
CA GLU A 196 -12.32 -27.58 18.83
C GLU A 196 -10.93 -28.19 18.92
N GLN A 197 -10.83 -29.37 19.55
CA GLN A 197 -9.57 -30.08 19.67
C GLN A 197 -8.99 -30.42 18.28
N ARG A 198 -9.81 -30.97 17.38
CA ARG A 198 -9.39 -31.35 16.04
C ARG A 198 -9.00 -30.16 15.17
N LEU A 199 -9.75 -29.05 15.25
CA LEU A 199 -9.40 -27.83 14.54
C LEU A 199 -8.08 -27.23 15.04
N THR A 200 -7.88 -27.24 16.37
CA THR A 200 -6.66 -26.76 17.02
C THR A 200 -5.46 -27.64 16.67
N GLU A 201 -5.64 -28.97 16.58
CA GLU A 201 -4.59 -29.91 16.16
C GLU A 201 -4.10 -29.60 14.74
N GLU A 202 -5.03 -29.46 13.79
CA GLU A 202 -4.68 -29.26 12.40
C GLU A 202 -4.14 -27.85 12.13
N LEU A 203 -4.69 -26.83 12.79
CA LEU A 203 -4.15 -25.47 12.75
C LEU A 203 -2.77 -25.40 13.43
N GLY A 204 -2.59 -26.06 14.58
CA GLY A 204 -1.31 -26.14 15.27
C GLY A 204 -0.24 -26.82 14.43
N LYS A 205 -0.57 -27.94 13.76
CA LYS A 205 0.33 -28.63 12.82
C LYS A 205 0.70 -27.75 11.62
N LEU A 206 -0.27 -27.01 11.08
CA LEU A 206 -0.01 -26.01 10.05
C LEU A 206 1.03 -25.02 10.56
N VAL A 207 0.80 -24.35 11.69
CA VAL A 207 1.72 -23.33 12.20
C VAL A 207 3.08 -23.92 12.58
N ALA A 208 3.12 -25.12 13.17
CA ALA A 208 4.35 -25.85 13.50
C ALA A 208 5.20 -26.15 12.25
N SER A 209 4.56 -26.56 11.15
CA SER A 209 5.25 -26.85 9.87
C SER A 209 5.98 -25.65 9.26
N TYR A 210 5.58 -24.42 9.63
CA TYR A 210 6.20 -23.17 9.20
C TYR A 210 7.18 -22.57 10.21
N THR A 211 7.20 -23.05 11.46
CA THR A 211 7.94 -22.43 12.57
C THR A 211 9.12 -23.26 13.09
N SER A 212 9.58 -24.27 12.35
CA SER A 212 10.72 -25.14 12.71
C SER A 212 10.59 -25.84 14.07
N HIS A 213 9.35 -26.14 14.50
CA HIS A 213 9.10 -26.91 15.72
C HIS A 213 9.26 -28.42 15.49
N PRO A 214 9.57 -29.23 16.54
CA PRO A 214 9.77 -30.68 16.40
C PRO A 214 8.50 -31.43 15.99
N ASP A 215 8.63 -32.47 15.17
CA ASP A 215 7.52 -33.41 14.92
C ASP A 215 7.12 -34.13 16.22
N GLY A 216 5.81 -34.21 16.50
CA GLY A 216 5.27 -34.94 17.66
C GLY A 216 4.87 -34.09 18.88
N MET A 217 4.58 -32.80 18.69
CA MET A 217 4.08 -31.91 19.75
C MET A 217 2.77 -32.42 20.37
N THR A 218 2.63 -32.23 21.68
CA THR A 218 1.40 -32.52 22.43
C THR A 218 0.30 -31.51 22.12
N GLN A 219 -0.95 -31.83 22.48
CA GLN A 219 -2.10 -30.97 22.21
C GLN A 219 -2.01 -29.58 22.87
N GLU A 220 -1.48 -29.54 24.09
CA GLU A 220 -1.30 -28.31 24.84
C GLU A 220 -0.20 -27.44 24.22
N GLU A 221 0.84 -28.07 23.67
CA GLU A 221 1.90 -27.37 22.94
C GLU A 221 1.38 -26.80 21.62
N LEU A 222 0.63 -27.58 20.83
CA LEU A 222 0.02 -27.12 19.57
C LEU A 222 -0.97 -25.97 19.79
N SER A 223 -1.77 -26.03 20.85
CA SER A 223 -2.73 -24.98 21.22
C SER A 223 -2.04 -23.65 21.60
N ASN A 224 -0.85 -23.72 22.20
CA ASN A 224 -0.11 -22.56 22.70
C ASN A 224 0.91 -22.00 21.69
N ILE A 225 1.00 -22.57 20.49
CA ILE A 225 1.84 -22.00 19.43
C ILE A 225 1.39 -20.58 19.12
N ALA A 226 2.32 -19.64 19.25
CA ALA A 226 2.07 -18.24 18.97
C ALA A 226 1.79 -18.04 17.47
N ILE A 227 0.72 -17.32 17.16
CA ILE A 227 0.44 -16.86 15.81
C ILE A 227 1.15 -15.52 15.65
N ASP A 228 2.15 -15.46 14.79
CA ASP A 228 2.73 -14.19 14.40
C ASP A 228 1.89 -13.52 13.29
N SER A 229 2.03 -12.20 13.14
CA SER A 229 1.36 -11.45 12.06
C SER A 229 1.81 -11.88 10.65
N MET A 230 2.82 -12.76 10.57
CA MET A 230 3.42 -13.27 9.35
C MET A 230 2.70 -14.53 8.84
N MET A 231 2.13 -15.35 9.74
CA MET A 231 1.32 -16.54 9.45
C MET A 231 -0.14 -16.25 9.10
N THR A 232 -0.55 -14.98 9.19
CA THR A 232 -1.94 -14.57 9.04
C THR A 232 -2.55 -14.96 7.70
N PHE A 233 -1.78 -14.89 6.61
CA PHE A 233 -2.28 -15.21 5.27
C PHE A 233 -2.40 -16.71 5.01
N GLU A 234 -1.43 -17.51 5.48
CA GLU A 234 -1.48 -18.97 5.36
C GLU A 234 -2.65 -19.54 6.15
N ILE A 235 -2.88 -19.00 7.35
CA ILE A 235 -4.02 -19.41 8.18
C ILE A 235 -5.34 -19.08 7.48
N ARG A 236 -5.50 -17.86 6.93
CA ARG A 236 -6.71 -17.49 6.16
C ARG A 236 -6.92 -18.38 4.95
N THR A 237 -5.86 -18.63 4.18
CA THR A 237 -5.91 -19.50 3.00
C THR A 237 -6.29 -20.93 3.37
N TRP A 238 -5.74 -21.42 4.48
CA TRP A 238 -6.03 -22.74 4.99
C TRP A 238 -7.49 -22.86 5.46
N PHE A 239 -8.01 -21.91 6.24
CA PHE A 239 -9.42 -21.89 6.67
C PHE A 239 -10.39 -21.79 5.48
N ARG A 240 -10.08 -20.96 4.50
CA ARG A 240 -10.84 -20.86 3.24
C ARG A 240 -10.87 -22.20 2.49
N ARG A 241 -9.72 -22.86 2.35
CA ARG A 241 -9.57 -24.12 1.57
C ARG A 241 -10.18 -25.35 2.25
N HIS A 242 -10.11 -25.44 3.57
CA HIS A 242 -10.48 -26.66 4.31
C HIS A 242 -11.78 -26.52 5.09
N ALA A 243 -12.10 -25.32 5.58
CA ALA A 243 -13.29 -25.04 6.37
C ALA A 243 -14.35 -24.22 5.62
N GLY A 244 -14.03 -23.65 4.46
CA GLY A 244 -14.93 -22.74 3.74
C GLY A 244 -15.31 -21.51 4.57
N LEU A 245 -14.46 -21.14 5.53
CA LEU A 245 -14.64 -20.01 6.43
C LEU A 245 -13.69 -18.88 6.02
N GLU A 246 -14.25 -17.71 5.76
CA GLU A 246 -13.47 -16.49 5.55
C GLU A 246 -13.15 -15.83 6.89
N LEU A 247 -11.87 -15.89 7.27
CA LEU A 247 -11.35 -15.12 8.41
C LEU A 247 -10.82 -13.77 7.91
N THR A 248 -11.12 -12.70 8.65
CA THR A 248 -10.55 -11.37 8.41
C THR A 248 -9.11 -11.32 8.94
N LEU A 249 -8.32 -10.33 8.49
CA LEU A 249 -7.00 -10.08 9.07
C LEU A 249 -7.07 -9.75 10.57
N VAL A 250 -8.16 -9.12 11.00
CA VAL A 250 -8.42 -8.77 12.40
C VAL A 250 -8.72 -10.03 13.23
N ASP A 251 -9.49 -10.96 12.67
CA ASP A 251 -9.83 -12.24 13.33
C ASP A 251 -8.57 -13.02 13.68
N VAL A 252 -7.57 -13.00 12.79
CA VAL A 252 -6.30 -13.69 12.99
C VAL A 252 -5.35 -12.88 13.87
N SER A 253 -5.28 -11.55 13.74
CA SER A 253 -4.38 -10.73 14.55
C SER A 253 -4.77 -10.64 16.03
N ASN A 254 -6.06 -10.79 16.32
CA ASN A 254 -6.56 -10.76 17.70
C ASN A 254 -6.31 -12.07 18.45
N ALA A 255 -6.01 -13.16 17.73
CA ALA A 255 -5.66 -14.43 18.33
C ALA A 255 -4.14 -14.48 18.54
N ALA A 256 -3.71 -14.58 19.80
CA ALA A 256 -2.30 -14.72 20.13
C ALA A 256 -1.79 -16.14 19.88
N THR A 257 -2.69 -17.14 19.88
CA THR A 257 -2.33 -18.57 19.73
C THR A 257 -3.26 -19.34 18.79
N ALA A 258 -2.79 -20.51 18.31
CA ALA A 258 -3.58 -21.43 17.48
C ALA A 258 -4.88 -21.88 18.17
N GLY A 259 -4.87 -22.06 19.50
CA GLY A 259 -6.07 -22.40 20.27
C GLY A 259 -7.08 -21.25 20.32
N GLU A 260 -6.62 -20.01 20.52
CA GLU A 260 -7.49 -18.83 20.51
C GLU A 260 -8.15 -18.61 19.14
N LEU A 261 -7.39 -18.80 18.07
CA LEU A 261 -7.92 -18.63 16.72
C LEU A 261 -8.92 -19.72 16.34
N SER A 262 -8.67 -20.96 16.77
CA SER A 262 -9.62 -22.07 16.57
C SER A 262 -10.97 -21.79 17.24
N LYS A 263 -10.96 -21.23 18.46
CA LYS A 263 -12.18 -20.80 19.15
C LYS A 263 -12.91 -19.68 18.42
N ALA A 264 -12.17 -18.65 17.97
CA ALA A 264 -12.74 -17.54 17.22
C ALA A 264 -13.38 -18.01 15.90
N ALA A 265 -12.71 -18.93 15.19
CA ALA A 265 -13.21 -19.52 13.96
C ALA A 265 -14.51 -20.31 14.20
N LEU A 266 -14.58 -21.13 15.25
CA LEU A 266 -15.79 -21.87 15.61
C LEU A 266 -16.96 -20.94 15.99
N GLN A 267 -16.69 -19.87 16.73
CA GLN A 267 -17.71 -18.87 17.06
C GLN A 267 -18.28 -18.21 15.80
N LYS A 268 -17.42 -17.91 14.83
CA LYS A 268 -17.84 -17.34 13.54
C LYS A 268 -18.66 -18.32 12.70
N MET A 269 -18.29 -19.60 12.69
CA MET A 269 -19.07 -20.66 12.03
C MET A 269 -20.47 -20.82 12.66
N ARG A 270 -20.58 -20.73 14.00
CA ARG A 270 -21.88 -20.75 14.69
C ARG A 270 -22.78 -19.59 14.26
N GLY A 271 -22.21 -18.39 14.13
CA GLY A 271 -22.93 -17.21 13.63
C GLY A 271 -23.54 -17.43 12.25
N LEU A 272 -22.77 -18.03 11.33
CA LEU A 272 -23.21 -18.31 9.96
C LEU A 272 -24.29 -19.41 9.85
N LEU A 273 -24.44 -20.26 10.87
CA LEU A 273 -25.41 -21.37 10.87
C LEU A 273 -26.71 -21.04 11.63
N ASN A 274 -26.68 -20.03 12.50
CA ASN A 274 -27.83 -19.59 13.30
C ASN A 274 -28.68 -18.50 12.62
N GLU A 275 -28.34 -18.07 11.41
CA GLU A 275 -29.17 -17.15 10.63
C GLU A 275 -30.38 -17.89 10.03
N GLU A 276 -31.50 -17.91 10.76
CA GLU A 276 -32.82 -18.07 10.16
C GLU A 276 -33.06 -16.91 9.19
N LYS A 277 -33.32 -17.20 7.91
CA LYS A 277 -33.67 -16.19 6.89
C LYS A 277 -34.90 -15.38 7.35
N PRO A 278 -34.80 -14.05 7.58
CA PRO A 278 -35.97 -13.20 7.63
C PRO A 278 -36.28 -12.72 6.21
N GLU A 279 -37.47 -13.07 5.72
CA GLU A 279 -38.12 -12.31 4.65
C GLU A 279 -38.47 -10.91 5.21
N ASN A 280 -38.07 -9.85 4.49
CA ASN A 280 -38.27 -8.42 4.82
C ASN A 280 -37.33 -7.75 5.83
N GLU A 281 -36.02 -7.92 5.64
CA GLU A 281 -35.11 -6.78 5.86
C GLU A 281 -34.50 -6.40 4.52
N GLN A 282 -34.57 -5.11 4.19
CA GLN A 282 -33.71 -4.51 3.18
C GLN A 282 -32.31 -5.01 3.47
N LEU A 283 -31.74 -5.79 2.55
CA LEU A 283 -30.35 -6.18 2.56
C LEU A 283 -29.53 -4.88 2.58
N VAL A 284 -29.24 -4.40 3.79
CA VAL A 284 -28.04 -3.66 4.08
C VAL A 284 -26.95 -4.67 3.76
N VAL A 285 -26.55 -4.67 2.49
CA VAL A 285 -25.26 -5.17 2.08
C VAL A 285 -24.31 -4.52 3.06
N ASP A 286 -23.71 -5.33 3.93
CA ASP A 286 -22.60 -4.92 4.78
C ASP A 286 -21.46 -4.59 3.80
N SER A 287 -21.54 -3.37 3.28
CA SER A 287 -20.70 -2.79 2.25
C SER A 287 -19.40 -2.42 2.91
N ALA A 288 -18.55 -3.41 3.16
CA ALA A 288 -17.31 -3.24 3.90
C ALA A 288 -17.51 -2.71 5.34
N ILE A 289 -16.71 -3.20 6.27
CA ILE A 289 -16.25 -2.30 7.33
C ILE A 289 -15.41 -1.25 6.58
N GLY A 290 -16.06 -0.18 6.12
CA GLY A 290 -15.41 0.89 5.38
C GLY A 290 -14.20 1.33 6.17
N GLU A 291 -13.00 1.20 5.60
CA GLU A 291 -11.79 1.64 6.27
C GLU A 291 -11.99 3.10 6.70
N ASN A 292 -11.84 3.37 7.99
CA ASN A 292 -12.32 4.59 8.66
C ASN A 292 -11.56 5.87 8.25
N TYR A 293 -10.69 5.81 7.22
CA TYR A 293 -9.80 6.89 6.84
C TYR A 293 -10.56 8.17 6.44
N GLU A 294 -11.70 8.06 5.74
CA GLU A 294 -12.52 9.23 5.32
C GLU A 294 -13.12 9.99 6.51
N LYS A 295 -13.37 9.30 7.62
CA LYS A 295 -13.81 9.94 8.86
C LYS A 295 -12.61 10.44 9.66
N ASP A 296 -11.54 9.66 9.69
CA ASP A 296 -10.36 9.94 10.49
C ASP A 296 -9.58 11.19 10.03
N ILE A 297 -9.67 11.59 8.75
CA ILE A 297 -9.10 12.87 8.27
C ILE A 297 -9.62 14.09 9.05
N ASN A 298 -10.83 13.99 9.62
CA ASN A 298 -11.47 15.08 10.36
C ASN A 298 -11.15 15.03 11.85
N LEU A 299 -10.31 14.09 12.30
CA LEU A 299 -9.87 14.06 13.68
C LEU A 299 -9.05 15.30 14.00
N GLY A 300 -9.29 15.86 15.19
CA GLY A 300 -8.53 17.00 15.69
C GLY A 300 -8.90 18.35 15.07
N VAL A 301 -9.90 18.42 14.18
CA VAL A 301 -10.38 19.68 13.57
C VAL A 301 -10.85 20.70 14.63
N ASP A 302 -11.40 20.24 15.75
CA ASP A 302 -11.87 21.11 16.84
C ASP A 302 -10.79 21.40 17.90
N LEU A 303 -9.55 20.91 17.71
CA LEU A 303 -8.47 21.17 18.67
C LEU A 303 -7.92 22.57 18.46
N HIS A 304 -7.86 23.34 19.54
CA HIS A 304 -7.20 24.66 19.57
C HIS A 304 -6.02 24.66 20.55
N PRO A 305 -4.93 25.37 20.23
CA PRO A 305 -3.78 25.48 21.11
C PRO A 305 -4.15 26.25 22.39
N ILE A 306 -3.57 25.85 23.52
CA ILE A 306 -3.66 26.63 24.76
C ILE A 306 -2.98 27.99 24.59
N PRO A 307 -3.39 29.03 25.34
CA PRO A 307 -2.78 30.34 25.24
C PRO A 307 -1.28 30.31 25.52
N GLY A 308 -0.51 31.06 24.71
CA GLY A 308 0.95 31.17 24.82
C GLY A 308 1.66 30.78 23.53
N LYS A 309 2.95 31.11 23.46
CA LYS A 309 3.82 30.67 22.36
C LYS A 309 4.55 29.40 22.75
N ALA A 310 4.80 28.52 21.78
CA ALA A 310 5.76 27.45 21.97
C ALA A 310 7.14 28.06 22.29
N PRO A 311 7.90 27.44 23.21
CA PRO A 311 9.27 27.85 23.52
C PRO A 311 10.18 27.70 22.30
N GLU A 312 11.18 28.59 22.16
CA GLU A 312 12.32 28.31 21.29
C GLU A 312 13.15 27.20 21.94
N TRP A 313 13.07 25.98 21.40
CA TRP A 313 13.58 24.80 22.08
C TRP A 313 15.11 24.76 22.17
N THR A 314 15.79 25.53 21.31
CA THR A 314 17.25 25.73 21.23
C THR A 314 17.79 26.76 22.22
N SER A 315 16.92 27.52 22.89
CA SER A 315 17.34 28.55 23.85
C SER A 315 18.05 27.95 25.07
N GLU A 316 18.93 28.74 25.71
CA GLU A 316 19.74 28.29 26.84
C GLU A 316 18.93 27.77 28.04
N SER A 317 17.68 28.22 28.23
CA SER A 317 16.80 27.78 29.32
C SER A 317 16.02 26.50 28.97
N GLU A 318 16.01 26.09 27.71
CA GLU A 318 15.25 24.95 27.18
C GLU A 318 16.14 23.74 26.87
N GLY A 319 16.01 23.07 25.71
CA GLY A 319 16.81 21.88 25.36
C GLY A 319 16.31 20.54 25.88
N ARG A 320 15.02 20.44 26.27
CA ARG A 320 14.39 19.21 26.78
C ARG A 320 13.46 18.61 25.74
N ILE A 321 13.90 17.56 25.08
CA ILE A 321 13.21 17.00 23.92
C ILE A 321 12.39 15.79 24.31
N PHE A 322 11.17 15.68 23.79
CA PHE A 322 10.39 14.44 23.79
C PHE A 322 10.48 13.78 22.40
N LEU A 323 11.06 12.58 22.33
CA LEU A 323 11.29 11.85 21.09
C LEU A 323 10.47 10.56 21.07
N THR A 324 9.75 10.32 19.98
CA THR A 324 9.12 9.02 19.71
C THR A 324 9.81 8.33 18.54
N GLY A 325 9.86 6.99 18.55
CA GLY A 325 10.49 6.23 17.47
C GLY A 325 12.01 6.10 17.57
N ALA A 326 12.60 6.36 18.74
CA ALA A 326 14.05 6.32 18.98
C ALA A 326 14.72 4.97 18.65
N THR A 327 13.99 3.85 18.73
CA THR A 327 14.50 2.51 18.38
C THR A 327 14.28 2.13 16.91
N GLY A 328 13.64 3.01 16.13
CA GLY A 328 13.45 2.83 14.69
C GLY A 328 14.69 3.26 13.91
N PHE A 329 14.78 2.88 12.64
CA PHE A 329 15.94 3.19 11.78
C PHE A 329 16.23 4.69 11.72
N LEU A 330 15.25 5.50 11.30
CA LEU A 330 15.42 6.95 11.25
C LEU A 330 15.62 7.58 12.63
N GLY A 331 14.83 7.15 13.63
CA GLY A 331 14.91 7.73 14.96
C GLY A 331 16.22 7.46 15.70
N ALA A 332 16.88 6.32 15.45
CA ALA A 332 18.17 6.00 16.05
C ALA A 332 19.29 6.88 15.47
N PHE A 333 19.37 7.02 14.14
CA PHE A 333 20.34 7.91 13.49
C PHE A 333 20.08 9.39 13.83
N PHE A 334 18.81 9.80 13.89
CA PHE A 334 18.49 11.17 14.31
C PHE A 334 18.89 11.43 15.77
N LEU A 335 18.60 10.48 16.67
CA LEU A 335 18.98 10.61 18.08
C LEU A 335 20.50 10.77 18.24
N GLU A 336 21.29 10.04 17.45
CA GLU A 336 22.74 10.14 17.42
C GLU A 336 23.23 11.56 17.08
N GLN A 337 22.64 12.19 16.07
CA GLN A 337 22.98 13.58 15.71
C GLN A 337 22.43 14.58 16.73
N LEU A 338 21.21 14.34 17.24
CA LEU A 338 20.51 15.22 18.17
C LEU A 338 21.26 15.38 19.49
N VAL A 339 21.75 14.29 20.09
CA VAL A 339 22.44 14.38 21.41
C VAL A 339 23.77 15.14 21.34
N ARG A 340 24.38 15.24 20.15
CA ARG A 340 25.62 15.98 19.92
C ARG A 340 25.42 17.49 19.89
N LEU A 341 24.19 17.96 19.72
CA LEU A 341 23.91 19.39 19.75
C LEU A 341 24.14 19.96 21.16
N PRO A 342 24.86 21.09 21.28
CA PRO A 342 25.11 21.73 22.57
C PRO A 342 23.82 22.25 23.22
N GLN A 343 22.82 22.64 22.42
CA GLN A 343 21.50 23.10 22.88
C GLN A 343 20.69 21.98 23.55
N VAL A 344 21.00 20.71 23.26
CA VAL A 344 20.29 19.56 23.79
C VAL A 344 20.81 19.22 25.18
N LYS A 345 19.95 19.37 26.19
CA LYS A 345 20.24 19.02 27.58
C LYS A 345 19.84 17.58 27.89
N SER A 346 18.68 17.16 27.40
CA SER A 346 18.14 15.83 27.67
C SER A 346 17.04 15.44 26.68
N VAL A 347 16.97 14.15 26.35
CA VAL A 347 16.02 13.58 25.39
C VAL A 347 15.23 12.46 26.06
N ALA A 348 13.94 12.69 26.32
CA ALA A 348 13.02 11.66 26.79
C ALA A 348 12.53 10.83 25.59
N CYS A 349 12.98 9.58 25.52
CA CYS A 349 12.62 8.66 24.45
C CYS A 349 11.45 7.78 24.89
N LEU A 350 10.28 7.95 24.26
CA LEU A 350 9.14 7.08 24.44
C LEU A 350 9.40 5.74 23.73
N ILE A 351 9.55 4.66 24.48
CA ILE A 351 9.89 3.33 23.98
C ILE A 351 8.89 2.33 24.52
N ARG A 352 8.32 1.51 23.62
CA ARG A 352 7.46 0.39 24.01
C ARG A 352 8.29 -0.61 24.82
N ALA A 353 8.11 -0.66 26.12
CA ALA A 353 8.86 -1.53 27.02
C ALA A 353 8.09 -1.72 28.33
N ARG A 354 8.41 -2.79 29.06
CA ARG A 354 7.80 -3.04 30.38
C ARG A 354 8.33 -2.10 31.45
N ASN A 355 9.59 -1.71 31.36
CA ASN A 355 10.30 -0.88 32.31
C ASN A 355 11.49 -0.15 31.63
N PRO A 356 12.11 0.85 32.30
CA PRO A 356 13.21 1.62 31.72
C PRO A 356 14.42 0.76 31.33
N GLU A 357 14.71 -0.31 32.06
CA GLU A 357 15.83 -1.21 31.80
C GLU A 357 15.63 -1.96 30.47
N SER A 358 14.44 -2.55 30.27
CA SER A 358 14.07 -3.19 29.00
C SER A 358 14.04 -2.19 27.85
N GLY A 359 13.57 -0.95 28.11
CA GLY A 359 13.59 0.12 27.10
C GLY A 359 15.02 0.53 26.72
N LYS A 360 15.94 0.57 27.69
CA LYS A 360 17.38 0.80 27.45
C LYS A 360 17.97 -0.30 26.60
N GLY A 361 17.72 -1.56 26.94
CA GLY A 361 18.19 -2.71 26.15
C GLY A 361 17.72 -2.65 24.69
N ARG A 362 16.45 -2.30 24.45
CA ARG A 362 15.93 -2.10 23.08
C ARG A 362 16.65 -0.99 22.31
N LEU A 363 17.03 0.09 22.99
CA LEU A 363 17.77 1.19 22.36
C LEU A 363 19.23 0.78 22.07
N GLU A 364 19.88 0.10 23.00
CA GLU A 364 21.24 -0.43 22.83
C GLU A 364 21.29 -1.47 21.70
N ASP A 365 20.29 -2.35 21.59
CA ASP A 365 20.15 -3.29 20.48
C ASP A 365 19.98 -2.57 19.14
N ALA A 366 19.15 -1.51 19.10
CA ALA A 366 19.00 -0.69 17.89
C ALA A 366 20.32 0.00 17.49
N CYS A 367 21.07 0.54 18.46
CA CYS A 367 22.37 1.17 18.21
C CYS A 367 23.38 0.16 17.66
N ARG A 368 23.46 -1.03 18.27
CA ARG A 368 24.32 -2.12 17.81
C ARG A 368 23.93 -2.57 16.41
N LYS A 369 22.64 -2.74 16.15
CA LYS A 369 22.09 -3.13 14.83
C LYS A 369 22.43 -2.12 13.74
N PHE A 370 22.46 -0.83 14.07
CA PHE A 370 22.71 0.24 13.11
C PHE A 370 24.15 0.80 13.16
N GLY A 371 25.07 0.14 13.88
CA GLY A 371 26.47 0.57 13.97
C GLY A 371 26.67 1.94 14.62
N ILE A 372 25.74 2.38 15.48
CA ILE A 372 25.81 3.66 16.19
C ILE A 372 26.71 3.49 17.41
N SER A 373 27.85 4.19 17.40
CA SER A 373 28.88 4.13 18.45
C SER A 373 28.78 5.25 19.49
N ALA A 374 27.84 6.18 19.34
CA ALA A 374 27.72 7.33 20.23
C ALA A 374 27.31 6.92 21.65
N ASP A 375 27.93 7.54 22.66
CA ASP A 375 27.44 7.46 24.03
C ASP A 375 26.15 8.28 24.16
N LEU A 376 25.03 7.64 23.83
CA LEU A 376 23.71 8.23 23.96
C LEU A 376 23.29 8.39 25.43
N THR A 377 23.96 7.72 26.37
CA THR A 377 23.44 7.52 27.73
C THR A 377 23.50 8.77 28.60
N SER A 378 24.40 9.71 28.31
CA SER A 378 24.58 10.93 29.12
C SER A 378 23.39 11.90 29.06
N LYS A 379 22.64 11.93 27.95
CA LYS A 379 21.50 12.84 27.74
C LYS A 379 20.15 12.13 27.56
N VAL A 380 20.13 10.81 27.39
CA VAL A 380 18.89 10.08 27.08
C VAL A 380 18.18 9.59 28.35
N ILE A 381 16.88 9.88 28.43
CA ILE A 381 15.97 9.38 29.46
C ILE A 381 15.03 8.38 28.80
N ILE A 382 15.05 7.12 29.26
CA ILE A 382 14.13 6.09 28.78
C ILE A 382 12.75 6.28 29.43
N VAL A 383 11.73 6.39 28.60
CA VAL A 383 10.33 6.50 29.03
C VAL A 383 9.55 5.29 28.48
N PRO A 384 9.29 4.26 29.29
CA PRO A 384 8.44 3.15 28.89
C PRO A 384 7.03 3.64 28.61
N GLY A 385 6.52 3.41 27.40
CA GLY A 385 5.17 3.80 27.02
C GLY A 385 4.88 3.47 25.56
N ASP A 386 3.62 3.64 25.15
CA ASP A 386 3.15 3.34 23.82
C ASP A 386 2.28 4.49 23.32
N ILE A 387 2.62 5.03 22.15
CA ILE A 387 1.88 6.11 21.51
C ILE A 387 0.43 5.71 21.15
N GLY A 388 0.20 4.41 20.96
CA GLY A 388 -1.13 3.85 20.70
C GLY A 388 -2.05 3.85 21.91
N GLU A 389 -1.51 3.96 23.13
CA GLU A 389 -2.26 3.88 24.39
C GLU A 389 -2.73 5.26 24.87
N GLU A 390 -3.75 5.28 25.72
CA GLU A 390 -4.17 6.52 26.38
C GLU A 390 -3.04 7.10 27.23
N ASN A 391 -2.94 8.44 27.26
CA ASN A 391 -1.82 9.17 27.88
C ASN A 391 -0.43 8.61 27.51
N LEU A 392 -0.26 8.09 26.29
CA LEU A 392 0.99 7.49 25.79
C LEU A 392 1.46 6.26 26.59
N GLY A 393 0.53 5.56 27.24
CA GLY A 393 0.84 4.42 28.13
C GLY A 393 1.46 4.83 29.46
N LEU A 394 1.37 6.12 29.83
CA LEU A 394 1.95 6.68 31.05
C LEU A 394 0.89 6.88 32.12
N SER A 395 1.32 6.86 33.39
CA SER A 395 0.48 7.37 34.48
C SER A 395 0.19 8.86 34.27
N ARG A 396 -0.98 9.33 34.73
CA ARG A 396 -1.37 10.74 34.56
C ARG A 396 -0.34 11.70 35.13
N GLN A 397 0.22 11.39 36.30
CA GLN A 397 1.27 12.18 36.93
C GLN A 397 2.51 12.28 36.05
N ARG A 398 2.97 11.17 35.47
CA ARG A 398 4.16 11.15 34.61
C ARG A 398 3.92 11.86 33.28
N TYR A 399 2.74 11.69 32.70
CA TYR A 399 2.30 12.40 31.51
C TYR A 399 2.34 13.92 31.73
N ASP A 400 1.71 14.41 32.81
CA ASP A 400 1.66 15.84 33.13
C ASP A 400 3.04 16.42 33.46
N GLN A 401 3.92 15.63 34.12
CA GLN A 401 5.31 16.00 34.36
C GLN A 401 6.08 16.18 33.04
N LEU A 402 6.02 15.19 32.15
CA LEU A 402 6.71 15.25 30.86
C LEU A 402 6.13 16.35 29.96
N ALA A 403 4.83 16.58 30.02
CA ALA A 403 4.16 17.64 29.28
C ALA A 403 4.57 19.05 29.76
N LYS A 404 4.95 19.24 31.03
CA LYS A 404 5.53 20.50 31.51
C LYS A 404 7.04 20.60 31.26
N TRP A 405 7.71 19.47 31.19
CA TRP A 405 9.16 19.37 31.05
C TRP A 405 9.64 19.56 29.60
N ALA A 406 8.93 18.99 28.62
CA ALA A 406 9.35 19.02 27.22
C ALA A 406 9.18 20.41 26.60
N SER A 407 10.20 20.86 25.87
CA SER A 407 10.17 22.09 25.06
C SER A 407 9.71 21.83 23.63
N VAL A 408 10.05 20.67 23.08
CA VAL A 408 9.74 20.29 21.68
C VAL A 408 9.48 18.79 21.59
N ILE A 409 8.69 18.40 20.59
CA ILE A 409 8.41 17.00 20.27
C ILE A 409 8.99 16.67 18.90
N PHE A 410 9.80 15.62 18.81
CA PHE A 410 10.16 14.98 17.55
C PHE A 410 9.37 13.67 17.42
N HIS A 411 8.53 13.59 16.40
CA HIS A 411 7.64 12.46 16.21
C HIS A 411 8.03 11.62 14.99
N PHE A 412 8.79 10.54 15.25
CA PHE A 412 9.16 9.54 14.25
C PHE A 412 8.54 8.16 14.51
N GLY A 413 7.82 8.00 15.63
CA GLY A 413 7.13 6.77 15.96
C GLY A 413 6.07 6.44 14.91
N ALA A 414 6.26 5.35 14.17
CA ALA A 414 5.26 4.82 13.26
C ALA A 414 5.42 3.30 13.16
N TYR A 415 4.31 2.61 12.93
CA TYR A 415 4.33 1.25 12.43
C TYR A 415 4.38 1.32 10.91
N ALA A 416 5.45 0.80 10.30
CA ALA A 416 5.66 0.86 8.85
C ALA A 416 5.68 -0.57 8.29
N ASN A 417 4.51 -1.03 7.83
CA ASN A 417 4.36 -2.33 7.18
C ASN A 417 3.52 -2.22 5.91
N TYR A 418 4.18 -2.30 4.76
CA TYR A 418 3.56 -2.14 3.44
C TYR A 418 2.58 -3.27 3.07
N THR A 419 2.56 -4.38 3.80
CA THR A 419 1.71 -5.53 3.47
C THR A 419 0.38 -5.53 4.22
N LEU A 420 0.25 -4.71 5.28
CA LEU A 420 -0.90 -4.69 6.17
C LEU A 420 -1.88 -3.55 5.85
N PRO A 421 -3.18 -3.73 6.13
CA PRO A 421 -4.22 -2.73 5.83
C PRO A 421 -4.14 -1.51 6.76
N TYR A 422 -4.89 -0.45 6.45
CA TYR A 422 -4.96 0.78 7.25
C TYR A 422 -5.32 0.51 8.71
N SER A 423 -6.24 -0.42 8.97
CA SER A 423 -6.72 -0.73 10.32
C SER A 423 -5.61 -1.06 11.32
N VAL A 424 -4.58 -1.80 10.89
CA VAL A 424 -3.42 -2.14 11.74
C VAL A 424 -2.54 -0.92 12.02
N HIS A 425 -2.46 0.00 11.07
CA HIS A 425 -1.65 1.20 11.18
C HIS A 425 -2.33 2.31 11.98
N ARG A 426 -3.66 2.36 11.98
CA ARG A 426 -4.49 3.43 12.53
C ARG A 426 -4.12 3.79 13.98
N THR A 427 -3.96 2.81 14.86
CA THR A 427 -3.68 3.07 16.28
C THR A 427 -2.37 3.81 16.49
N ALA A 428 -1.28 3.33 15.88
CA ALA A 428 0.05 3.92 16.08
C ALA A 428 0.28 5.19 15.26
N ASN A 429 -0.18 5.22 14.00
CA ASN A 429 0.18 6.27 13.04
C ASN A 429 -0.81 7.44 13.03
N VAL A 430 -2.09 7.17 13.29
CA VAL A 430 -3.17 8.17 13.21
C VAL A 430 -3.56 8.65 14.60
N LEU A 431 -4.07 7.73 15.43
CA LEU A 431 -4.45 8.08 16.80
C LEU A 431 -3.24 8.47 17.65
N GLY A 432 -2.07 7.89 17.37
CA GLY A 432 -0.83 8.26 18.04
C GLY A 432 -0.42 9.72 17.82
N LEU A 433 -0.53 10.23 16.58
CA LEU A 433 -0.30 11.66 16.32
C LEU A 433 -1.33 12.53 17.02
N LEU A 434 -2.62 12.17 16.97
CA LEU A 434 -3.67 12.93 17.66
C LEU A 434 -3.39 13.04 19.18
N LYS A 435 -2.95 11.94 19.80
CA LYS A 435 -2.53 11.90 21.21
C LYS A 435 -1.30 12.76 21.47
N LEU A 436 -0.33 12.79 20.55
CA LEU A 436 0.82 13.68 20.65
C LEU A 436 0.46 15.16 20.51
N ILE A 437 -0.50 15.52 19.65
CA ILE A 437 -1.00 16.89 19.55
C ILE A 437 -1.64 17.31 20.89
N ARG A 438 -2.41 16.41 21.52
CA ARG A 438 -2.96 16.65 22.88
C ARG A 438 -1.84 16.80 23.93
N PHE A 439 -0.78 16.00 23.85
CA PHE A 439 0.39 16.11 24.73
C PHE A 439 1.17 17.42 24.51
N ALA A 440 1.33 17.85 23.25
CA ALA A 440 1.88 19.16 22.90
C ALA A 440 1.04 20.29 23.51
N ASN A 441 -0.27 20.09 23.61
CA ASN A 441 -1.22 21.05 24.18
C ASN A 441 -1.42 20.95 25.70
N THR A 442 -0.71 20.07 26.40
CA THR A 442 -0.88 19.87 27.85
C THR A 442 0.22 20.59 28.62
N GLY A 443 -0.17 21.35 29.66
CA GLY A 443 0.74 22.05 30.59
C GLY A 443 1.42 23.29 30.01
N ARG A 444 2.00 23.19 28.82
CA ARG A 444 2.55 24.28 28.00
C ARG A 444 2.53 23.87 26.52
N LEU A 445 2.37 24.83 25.62
CA LEU A 445 2.40 24.57 24.18
C LEU A 445 3.82 24.17 23.76
N LYS A 446 3.93 23.24 22.81
CA LYS A 446 5.20 22.72 22.29
C LYS A 446 5.14 22.63 20.78
N ALA A 447 6.25 22.94 20.11
CA ALA A 447 6.39 22.65 18.71
C ALA A 447 6.46 21.13 18.45
N ILE A 448 5.89 20.69 17.32
CA ILE A 448 5.95 19.29 16.87
C ILE A 448 6.69 19.24 15.53
N HIS A 449 7.78 18.48 15.49
CA HIS A 449 8.47 18.08 14.28
C HIS A 449 7.97 16.69 13.88
N HIS A 450 7.04 16.63 12.93
CA HIS A 450 6.35 15.41 12.52
C HIS A 450 6.99 14.79 11.29
N CYS A 451 7.44 13.53 11.37
CA CYS A 451 7.90 12.79 10.19
C CYS A 451 6.73 12.02 9.55
N SER A 452 6.25 12.58 8.45
CA SER A 452 5.36 11.95 7.49
C SER A 452 6.18 11.13 6.47
N SER A 453 5.73 11.04 5.22
CA SER A 453 6.38 10.42 4.08
C SER A 453 5.86 11.07 2.80
N ILE A 454 6.65 11.06 1.73
CA ILE A 454 6.15 11.47 0.41
C ILE A 454 4.89 10.69 0.00
N SER A 455 4.68 9.47 0.52
CA SER A 455 3.49 8.65 0.26
C SER A 455 2.18 9.28 0.73
N ALA A 456 2.21 10.26 1.64
CA ALA A 456 1.03 11.04 2.04
C ALA A 456 0.52 11.95 0.91
N CYS A 457 1.37 12.29 -0.06
CA CYS A 457 1.07 13.19 -1.19
C CYS A 457 1.43 12.60 -2.56
N ALA A 458 1.77 11.30 -2.64
CA ALA A 458 2.47 10.71 -3.80
C ALA A 458 1.62 10.37 -5.02
N ILE A 459 0.29 10.57 -4.97
CA ILE A 459 -0.56 10.38 -6.14
C ILE A 459 -1.11 11.76 -6.54
N PRO A 460 -0.54 12.37 -7.59
CA PRO A 460 -0.94 13.69 -8.07
C PRO A 460 -2.30 13.62 -8.77
N ALA A 461 -3.00 14.75 -8.80
CA ALA A 461 -4.23 14.89 -9.58
C ALA A 461 -3.97 14.89 -11.10
N SER A 462 -2.71 15.15 -11.52
CA SER A 462 -2.29 15.26 -12.92
C SER A 462 -0.83 14.82 -13.07
N LEU A 463 -0.52 14.13 -14.17
CA LEU A 463 0.80 13.58 -14.50
C LEU A 463 1.91 14.64 -14.76
N SER A 464 1.57 15.93 -14.77
CA SER A 464 2.47 17.02 -15.20
C SER A 464 2.78 18.08 -14.15
N GLU A 465 2.15 18.03 -12.97
CA GLU A 465 2.34 19.04 -11.92
C GLU A 465 3.24 18.50 -10.81
N GLU A 466 4.29 19.28 -10.49
CA GLU A 466 5.13 19.03 -9.32
C GLU A 466 4.31 19.21 -8.04
N THR A 467 4.39 18.28 -7.09
CA THR A 467 3.69 18.38 -5.80
C THR A 467 4.37 19.43 -4.92
N PRO A 468 3.74 20.59 -4.63
CA PRO A 468 4.31 21.62 -3.77
C PRO A 468 4.44 21.14 -2.33
N GLU A 469 5.41 21.70 -1.61
CA GLU A 469 5.68 21.29 -0.23
C GLU A 469 4.52 21.65 0.70
N ASP A 470 4.02 22.89 0.68
CA ASP A 470 2.92 23.34 1.55
C ASP A 470 1.52 22.94 1.05
N GLN A 471 1.43 21.96 0.14
CA GLN A 471 0.15 21.39 -0.25
C GLN A 471 -0.30 20.34 0.77
N ARG A 472 -1.49 20.49 1.36
CA ARG A 472 -2.09 19.44 2.19
C ARG A 472 -2.48 18.22 1.34
N PRO A 473 -2.53 17.00 1.92
CA PRO A 473 -3.07 15.83 1.22
C PRO A 473 -4.52 16.06 0.76
N LEU A 474 -4.83 15.72 -0.50
CA LEU A 474 -6.15 15.89 -1.10
C LEU A 474 -6.81 14.53 -1.36
N LEU A 475 -8.08 14.36 -0.95
CA LEU A 475 -8.83 13.11 -1.17
C LEU A 475 -9.02 12.78 -2.65
N VAL A 476 -9.39 13.79 -3.43
CA VAL A 476 -9.81 13.63 -4.84
C VAL A 476 -8.65 13.20 -5.72
N SER A 477 -7.40 13.53 -5.35
CA SER A 477 -6.23 13.23 -6.17
C SER A 477 -5.62 11.84 -5.93
N GLN A 478 -5.98 11.13 -4.85
CA GLN A 478 -5.12 10.04 -4.36
C GLN A 478 -5.63 8.60 -4.49
N LYS A 479 -6.85 8.34 -5.02
CA LYS A 479 -7.45 6.98 -5.07
C LYS A 479 -7.11 6.14 -3.80
N ILE A 480 -7.31 6.73 -2.63
CA ILE A 480 -6.71 6.27 -1.35
C ILE A 480 -7.06 4.82 -1.02
N SER A 481 -8.27 4.37 -1.38
CA SER A 481 -8.73 2.98 -1.23
C SER A 481 -7.88 1.95 -1.99
N GLN A 482 -7.16 2.38 -3.02
CA GLN A 482 -6.29 1.55 -3.86
C GLN A 482 -4.81 1.61 -3.40
N THR A 483 -4.49 2.48 -2.43
CA THR A 483 -3.13 2.63 -1.89
C THR A 483 -2.84 1.67 -0.75
N LEU A 484 -1.56 1.49 -0.40
CA LEU A 484 -1.17 0.61 0.71
C LEU A 484 -1.62 1.18 2.06
N GLY A 485 -1.94 0.29 3.01
CA GLY A 485 -2.37 0.65 4.38
C GLY A 485 -1.44 1.62 5.10
N TYR A 486 -0.12 1.47 4.90
CA TYR A 486 0.85 2.44 5.41
C TYR A 486 0.67 3.83 4.79
N SER A 487 0.55 3.93 3.47
CA SER A 487 0.34 5.20 2.74
C SER A 487 -0.96 5.87 3.17
N GLN A 488 -2.06 5.10 3.27
CA GLN A 488 -3.33 5.56 3.81
C GLN A 488 -3.15 6.15 5.22
N SER A 489 -2.37 5.49 6.08
CA SER A 489 -2.12 5.98 7.45
C SER A 489 -1.33 7.29 7.49
N LYS A 490 -0.38 7.48 6.56
CA LYS A 490 0.40 8.73 6.46
C LYS A 490 -0.42 9.87 5.88
N PHE A 491 -1.26 9.58 4.88
CA PHE A 491 -2.25 10.53 4.36
C PHE A 491 -3.17 11.08 5.47
N VAL A 492 -3.76 10.19 6.27
CA VAL A 492 -4.66 10.60 7.36
C VAL A 492 -3.90 11.33 8.47
N SER A 493 -2.75 10.80 8.89
CA SER A 493 -1.90 11.43 9.92
C SER A 493 -1.53 12.86 9.54
N GLU A 494 -1.11 13.06 8.29
CA GLU A 494 -0.75 14.39 7.82
C GLU A 494 -1.95 15.33 7.66
N SER A 495 -3.12 14.81 7.26
CA SER A 495 -4.37 15.59 7.25
C SER A 495 -4.71 16.14 8.64
N ILE A 496 -4.50 15.34 9.70
CA ILE A 496 -4.68 15.76 11.09
C ILE A 496 -3.65 16.83 11.48
N ALA A 497 -2.39 16.70 11.03
CA ALA A 497 -1.36 17.71 11.27
C ALA A 497 -1.74 19.05 10.62
N TRP A 498 -2.23 19.04 9.38
CA TRP A 498 -2.71 20.24 8.69
C TRP A 498 -3.90 20.88 9.40
N ASN A 499 -4.89 20.09 9.83
CA ASN A 499 -6.01 20.62 10.62
C ASN A 499 -5.53 21.34 11.89
N ALA A 500 -4.54 20.76 12.60
CA ALA A 500 -3.97 21.40 13.78
C ALA A 500 -3.18 22.68 13.42
N MET A 501 -2.42 22.69 12.33
CA MET A 501 -1.70 23.87 11.85
C MET A 501 -2.67 25.01 11.48
N GLU A 502 -3.79 24.71 10.82
CA GLU A 502 -4.85 25.67 10.50
C GLU A 502 -5.44 26.31 11.77
N ASN A 503 -5.50 25.57 12.88
CA ASN A 503 -5.90 26.07 14.20
C ASN A 503 -4.79 26.77 14.99
N GLY A 504 -3.58 26.91 14.41
CA GLY A 504 -2.46 27.61 15.02
C GLY A 504 -1.52 26.75 15.86
N PHE A 505 -1.57 25.42 15.76
CA PHE A 505 -0.56 24.57 16.39
C PHE A 505 0.81 24.73 15.70
N PRO A 506 1.92 24.84 16.46
CA PRO A 506 3.24 24.97 15.90
C PRO A 506 3.78 23.60 15.43
N ILE A 507 3.54 23.24 14.18
CA ILE A 507 3.97 21.96 13.60
C ILE A 507 4.81 22.21 12.34
N ALA A 508 5.87 21.43 12.16
CA ALA A 508 6.60 21.30 10.90
C ALA A 508 6.51 19.84 10.41
N ILE A 509 6.20 19.65 9.14
CA ILE A 509 5.99 18.32 8.53
C ILE A 509 7.18 17.97 7.65
N TYR A 510 7.78 16.81 7.86
CA TYR A 510 8.85 16.27 7.01
C TYR A 510 8.34 15.07 6.23
N ARG A 511 8.51 15.08 4.91
CA ARG A 511 8.13 13.99 4.00
C ARG A 511 9.39 13.41 3.36
N PRO A 512 10.10 12.49 4.03
CA PRO A 512 11.21 11.77 3.42
C PRO A 512 10.76 10.94 2.23
N GLY A 513 11.65 10.82 1.25
CA GLY A 513 11.58 9.80 0.21
C GLY A 513 11.73 8.37 0.76
N ILE A 514 12.09 7.44 -0.11
CA ILE A 514 12.45 6.07 0.28
C ILE A 514 13.80 6.13 0.97
N VAL A 515 13.80 5.98 2.29
CA VAL A 515 15.01 6.06 3.11
C VAL A 515 15.84 4.77 2.93
N THR A 516 17.05 4.94 2.42
CA THR A 516 18.02 3.87 2.12
C THR A 516 19.13 3.80 3.18
N GLY A 517 20.25 3.15 2.87
CA GLY A 517 21.38 3.02 3.78
C GLY A 517 22.07 4.35 4.13
N HIS A 518 23.01 4.27 5.07
CA HIS A 518 23.90 5.38 5.40
C HIS A 518 24.91 5.60 4.27
N SER A 519 25.07 6.84 3.81
CA SER A 519 25.85 7.17 2.59
C SER A 519 27.31 6.72 2.62
N ALA A 520 27.92 6.69 3.82
CA ALA A 520 29.31 6.27 4.03
C ALA A 520 29.50 4.78 4.35
N THR A 521 28.65 4.17 5.18
CA THR A 521 28.85 2.80 5.70
C THR A 521 28.00 1.75 4.98
N GLY A 522 26.95 2.19 4.28
CA GLY A 522 25.95 1.33 3.64
C GLY A 522 24.98 0.66 4.60
N ILE A 523 25.12 0.87 5.92
CA ILE A 523 24.23 0.28 6.92
C ILE A 523 22.79 0.67 6.62
N CYS A 524 21.94 -0.33 6.41
CA CYS A 524 20.54 -0.16 6.06
C CYS A 524 19.65 -1.06 6.93
N LYS A 525 18.35 -0.74 6.96
CA LYS A 525 17.34 -1.62 7.56
C LYS A 525 17.11 -2.83 6.64
N LYS A 526 17.77 -3.95 6.94
CA LYS A 526 17.69 -5.19 6.13
C LYS A 526 16.29 -5.71 5.93
N GLU A 527 15.39 -5.47 6.89
CA GLU A 527 14.02 -5.97 6.78
C GLU A 527 13.13 -5.12 5.86
N ASP A 528 13.60 -3.94 5.43
CA ASP A 528 12.86 -3.07 4.54
C ASP A 528 12.68 -3.69 3.14
N PHE A 529 11.50 -3.51 2.56
CA PHE A 529 11.11 -4.12 1.30
C PHE A 529 12.12 -3.86 0.17
N PHE A 530 12.56 -2.61 -0.02
CA PHE A 530 13.46 -2.26 -1.11
C PHE A 530 14.86 -2.83 -0.88
N ASN A 531 15.38 -2.79 0.35
CA ASN A 531 16.68 -3.38 0.67
C ASN A 531 16.66 -4.90 0.42
N ARG A 532 15.57 -5.60 0.79
CA ARG A 532 15.40 -7.03 0.49
C ARG A 532 15.35 -7.27 -1.02
N LEU A 533 14.48 -6.56 -1.74
CA LEU A 533 14.32 -6.73 -3.18
C LEU A 533 15.66 -6.58 -3.92
N LEU A 534 16.40 -5.51 -3.63
CA LEU A 534 17.67 -5.22 -4.28
C LEU A 534 18.75 -6.26 -3.93
N SER A 535 18.90 -6.61 -2.65
CA SER A 535 19.81 -7.68 -2.21
C SER A 535 19.51 -9.02 -2.90
N HIS A 536 18.22 -9.37 -3.08
CA HIS A 536 17.84 -10.62 -3.73
C HIS A 536 18.13 -10.60 -5.23
N CYS A 537 17.86 -9.50 -5.91
CA CYS A 537 18.21 -9.35 -7.33
C CYS A 537 19.72 -9.49 -7.53
N ILE A 538 20.53 -8.95 -6.62
CA ILE A 538 21.98 -9.13 -6.61
C ILE A 538 22.37 -10.61 -6.47
N ARG A 539 21.74 -11.34 -5.56
CA ARG A 539 22.00 -12.77 -5.33
C ARG A 539 21.60 -13.65 -6.52
N LEU A 540 20.44 -13.38 -7.12
CA LEU A 540 19.93 -14.14 -8.27
C LEU A 540 20.69 -13.81 -9.56
N GLY A 541 21.35 -12.65 -9.62
CA GLY A 541 21.96 -12.15 -10.85
C GLY A 541 20.90 -11.79 -11.91
N CYS A 542 19.66 -11.52 -11.49
CA CYS A 542 18.57 -11.12 -12.37
C CYS A 542 17.60 -10.20 -11.65
N TYR A 543 16.91 -9.35 -12.41
CA TYR A 543 15.91 -8.41 -11.90
C TYR A 543 14.71 -8.34 -12.85
N PRO A 544 13.50 -8.06 -12.33
CA PRO A 544 12.35 -7.88 -13.20
C PRO A 544 12.54 -6.61 -14.03
N ARG A 545 12.05 -6.61 -15.27
CA ARG A 545 12.06 -5.43 -16.14
C ARG A 545 11.24 -4.32 -15.51
N ALA A 546 11.91 -3.28 -15.02
CA ALA A 546 11.30 -2.19 -14.26
C ALA A 546 10.67 -1.11 -15.12
N PRO A 547 9.57 -0.49 -14.66
CA PRO A 547 9.05 0.72 -15.28
C PRO A 547 10.04 1.88 -15.14
N ASP A 548 9.94 2.87 -16.02
CA ASP A 548 10.70 4.13 -15.97
C ASP A 548 10.15 5.07 -14.87
N GLN A 549 10.00 4.55 -13.66
CA GLN A 549 9.46 5.26 -12.50
C GLN A 549 10.59 5.92 -11.71
N LEU A 550 10.43 7.20 -11.38
CA LEU A 550 11.39 7.93 -10.53
C LEU A 550 11.57 7.25 -9.16
N ALA A 551 12.80 6.89 -8.86
CA ALA A 551 13.19 6.38 -7.56
C ALA A 551 13.51 7.54 -6.62
N GLN A 552 12.63 7.79 -5.65
CA GLN A 552 12.80 8.84 -4.64
C GLN A 552 13.72 8.38 -3.49
N PHE A 553 14.87 7.77 -3.81
CA PHE A 553 15.78 7.21 -2.82
C PHE A 553 16.59 8.32 -2.14
N VAL A 554 16.66 8.27 -0.80
CA VAL A 554 17.42 9.22 0.00
C VAL A 554 18.26 8.50 1.05
N PRO A 555 19.53 8.86 1.28
CA PRO A 555 20.34 8.24 2.32
C PRO A 555 19.90 8.72 3.72
N ILE A 556 20.00 7.84 4.72
CA ILE A 556 19.44 8.12 6.06
C ILE A 556 20.11 9.33 6.74
N ASP A 557 21.41 9.49 6.57
CA ASP A 557 22.21 10.57 7.14
C ASP A 557 21.79 11.95 6.57
N PHE A 558 21.53 12.03 5.25
CA PHE A 558 20.94 13.23 4.64
C PHE A 558 19.59 13.58 5.26
N VAL A 559 18.69 12.59 5.38
CA VAL A 559 17.36 12.82 5.96
C VAL A 559 17.46 13.32 7.40
N CYS A 560 18.31 12.70 8.22
CA CYS A 560 18.52 13.12 9.60
C CYS A 560 19.11 14.54 9.69
N SER A 561 20.14 14.85 8.89
CA SER A 561 20.80 16.16 8.91
C SER A 561 19.90 17.27 8.38
N ALA A 562 19.11 17.01 7.33
CA ALA A 562 18.12 17.95 6.81
C ALA A 562 17.05 18.25 7.87
N ILE A 563 16.40 17.23 8.43
CA ILE A 563 15.37 17.41 9.47
C ILE A 563 15.95 18.15 10.68
N LEU A 564 17.14 17.77 11.14
CA LEU A 564 17.77 18.40 12.29
C LEU A 564 18.05 19.87 12.01
N ARG A 565 18.63 20.20 10.85
CA ARG A 565 18.95 21.59 10.51
C ARG A 565 17.71 22.46 10.36
N ILE A 566 16.68 21.96 9.68
CA ILE A 566 15.41 22.68 9.50
C ILE A 566 14.75 22.93 10.87
N SER A 567 14.80 21.95 11.78
CA SER A 567 14.19 22.07 13.11
C SER A 567 14.80 23.15 14.02
N LEU A 568 15.99 23.67 13.67
CA LEU A 568 16.63 24.77 14.39
C LEU A 568 16.10 26.15 14.01
N LYS A 569 15.21 26.25 12.99
CA LYS A 569 14.69 27.51 12.49
C LYS A 569 13.22 27.67 12.85
N ASP A 570 12.88 28.77 13.49
CA ASP A 570 11.48 29.08 13.87
C ASP A 570 10.56 29.26 12.65
N ASP A 571 11.11 29.72 11.51
CA ASP A 571 10.37 29.88 10.25
C ASP A 571 10.06 28.55 9.54
N SER A 572 10.48 27.41 10.11
CA SER A 572 10.06 26.09 9.64
C SER A 572 8.67 25.69 10.11
N ILE A 573 8.18 26.32 11.19
CA ILE A 573 6.86 26.04 11.75
C ILE A 573 5.77 26.55 10.81
N GLY A 574 4.73 25.74 10.60
CA GLY A 574 3.66 26.05 9.66
C GLY A 574 3.94 25.57 8.23
N HIS A 575 5.10 24.95 8.00
CA HIS A 575 5.51 24.47 6.68
C HIS A 575 5.72 22.95 6.62
N ALA A 576 5.58 22.42 5.42
CA ALA A 576 5.98 21.07 5.08
C ALA A 576 7.26 21.09 4.22
N PHE A 577 7.99 19.97 4.24
CA PHE A 577 9.27 19.79 3.56
C PHE A 577 9.34 18.43 2.89
N ASN A 578 9.50 18.39 1.57
CA ASN A 578 9.76 17.15 0.84
C ASN A 578 11.25 16.85 0.94
N VAL A 579 11.63 15.94 1.84
CA VAL A 579 13.03 15.55 2.08
C VAL A 579 13.42 14.48 1.06
N VAL A 580 13.50 14.92 -0.20
CA VAL A 580 13.92 14.15 -1.39
C VAL A 580 15.22 14.70 -1.95
N LEU A 581 15.82 14.03 -2.94
CA LEU A 581 17.03 14.54 -3.57
C LEU A 581 16.76 15.89 -4.25
N PRO A 582 17.54 16.94 -3.91
CA PRO A 582 17.27 18.29 -4.38
C PRO A 582 17.77 18.55 -5.80
N ASP A 583 18.51 17.66 -6.46
CA ASP A 583 19.04 17.88 -7.82
C ASP A 583 18.23 17.11 -8.87
N GLU A 584 17.74 17.83 -9.89
CA GLU A 584 17.02 17.22 -11.01
C GLU A 584 17.89 16.30 -11.85
N GLY A 585 19.20 16.55 -11.92
CA GLY A 585 20.16 15.69 -12.61
C GLY A 585 20.43 14.35 -11.92
N GLN A 586 19.99 14.20 -10.66
CA GLN A 586 20.11 12.96 -9.88
C GLN A 586 18.78 12.17 -9.81
N LYS A 587 17.72 12.63 -10.49
CA LYS A 587 16.46 11.90 -10.61
C LYS A 587 16.67 10.64 -11.46
N ILE A 588 16.95 9.52 -10.80
CA ILE A 588 17.12 8.23 -11.47
C ILE A 588 15.83 7.41 -11.41
N THR A 589 15.63 6.53 -12.37
CA THR A 589 14.51 5.58 -12.38
C THR A 589 14.84 4.31 -11.62
N LEU A 590 13.83 3.50 -11.31
CA LEU A 590 14.02 2.18 -10.73
C LEU A 590 14.81 1.25 -11.68
N LYS A 591 14.62 1.40 -13.00
CA LYS A 591 15.45 0.74 -14.01
C LYS A 591 16.92 1.14 -13.87
N ASP A 592 17.21 2.43 -13.75
CA ASP A 592 18.59 2.92 -13.58
C ASP A 592 19.26 2.38 -12.30
N ILE A 593 18.49 2.17 -11.22
CA ILE A 593 19.00 1.51 -10.00
C ILE A 593 19.54 0.12 -10.33
N PHE A 594 18.75 -0.70 -11.02
CA PHE A 594 19.17 -2.05 -11.37
C PHE A 594 20.34 -2.05 -12.34
N ASP A 595 20.35 -1.15 -13.32
CA ASP A 595 21.45 -1.02 -14.28
C ASP A 595 22.76 -0.64 -13.54
N ILE A 596 22.71 0.30 -12.59
CA ILE A 596 23.88 0.66 -11.75
C ILE A 596 24.34 -0.52 -10.88
N LEU A 597 23.42 -1.27 -10.28
CA LEU A 597 23.79 -2.43 -9.46
C LEU A 597 24.39 -3.56 -10.30
N SER A 598 23.88 -3.75 -11.52
CA SER A 598 24.43 -4.66 -12.52
C SER A 598 25.86 -4.28 -12.90
N ASP A 599 26.13 -2.98 -13.12
CA ASP A 599 27.49 -2.45 -13.37
C ASP A 599 28.45 -2.69 -12.19
N CYS A 600 27.94 -2.71 -10.95
CA CYS A 600 28.74 -2.97 -9.77
C CYS A 600 29.11 -4.46 -9.61
N ALA A 601 28.37 -5.35 -10.26
CA ALA A 601 28.54 -6.78 -10.11
C ALA A 601 29.62 -7.36 -11.04
N PRO A 602 30.33 -8.44 -10.63
CA PRO A 602 31.29 -9.13 -11.50
C PRO A 602 30.66 -9.68 -12.77
N THR A 603 29.40 -10.10 -12.68
CA THR A 603 28.58 -10.58 -13.79
C THR A 603 27.35 -9.68 -13.91
N PRO A 604 27.08 -9.09 -15.10
CA PRO A 604 25.90 -8.27 -15.31
C PRO A 604 24.62 -9.04 -15.01
N PHE A 605 23.66 -8.36 -14.37
CA PHE A 605 22.36 -8.94 -14.07
C PHE A 605 21.51 -9.08 -15.32
N GLN A 606 20.73 -10.15 -15.40
CA GLN A 606 19.78 -10.37 -16.47
C GLN A 606 18.45 -9.65 -16.17
N SER A 607 18.07 -8.69 -17.03
CA SER A 607 16.70 -8.15 -17.04
C SER A 607 15.75 -9.14 -17.69
N MET A 608 14.60 -9.39 -17.07
CA MET A 608 13.62 -10.37 -17.57
C MET A 608 12.18 -9.93 -17.32
N PRO A 609 11.20 -10.45 -18.09
CA PRO A 609 9.79 -10.23 -17.83
C PRO A 609 9.45 -10.53 -16.37
N PHE A 610 8.52 -9.74 -15.83
CA PHE A 610 8.18 -9.77 -14.42
C PHE A 610 7.76 -11.18 -13.93
N VAL A 611 6.95 -11.89 -14.72
CA VAL A 611 6.48 -13.26 -14.43
C VAL A 611 7.64 -14.27 -14.39
N ASP A 612 8.57 -14.18 -15.34
CA ASP A 612 9.73 -15.09 -15.41
C ASP A 612 10.67 -14.88 -14.21
N TRP A 613 10.87 -13.62 -13.82
CA TRP A 613 11.63 -13.29 -12.62
C TRP A 613 11.00 -13.86 -11.36
N LEU A 614 9.68 -13.73 -11.22
CA LEU A 614 8.95 -14.26 -10.09
C LEU A 614 9.08 -15.78 -9.98
N GLU A 615 8.99 -16.50 -11.10
CA GLU A 615 9.22 -17.95 -11.07
C GLU A 615 10.63 -18.32 -10.60
N GLN A 616 11.67 -17.61 -11.05
CA GLN A 616 13.03 -17.84 -10.58
C GLN A 616 13.19 -17.49 -9.11
N TYR A 617 12.58 -16.38 -8.68
CA TYR A 617 12.54 -15.95 -7.29
C TYR A 617 11.93 -17.03 -6.38
N LEU A 618 10.79 -17.60 -6.76
CA LEU A 618 10.11 -18.66 -6.01
C LEU A 618 10.89 -20.00 -6.02
N LYS A 619 11.59 -20.31 -7.12
CA LYS A 619 12.39 -21.55 -7.24
C LYS A 619 13.68 -21.51 -6.40
N ALA A 620 14.22 -20.32 -6.13
CA ALA A 620 15.48 -20.16 -5.40
C ALA A 620 15.39 -20.53 -3.90
N GLY A 621 14.19 -20.60 -3.33
CA GLY A 621 13.86 -21.33 -2.10
C GLY A 621 14.87 -21.22 -0.95
N ASP A 622 15.02 -20.03 -0.37
CA ASP A 622 15.78 -19.86 0.87
C ASP A 622 14.84 -20.05 2.08
N SER A 623 15.29 -20.76 3.11
CA SER A 623 14.46 -21.07 4.30
C SER A 623 14.07 -19.82 5.10
N ASN A 624 14.80 -18.72 4.95
CA ASN A 624 14.49 -17.41 5.52
C ASN A 624 13.46 -16.58 4.69
N ILE A 625 12.98 -17.11 3.56
CA ILE A 625 12.22 -16.36 2.53
C ILE A 625 10.79 -16.88 2.29
N ARG A 626 10.38 -18.03 2.85
CA ARG A 626 9.06 -18.65 2.55
C ARG A 626 7.82 -17.78 2.82
N VAL A 627 7.89 -16.83 3.74
CA VAL A 627 6.76 -15.92 4.06
C VAL A 627 6.65 -14.73 3.08
N VAL A 628 7.78 -14.37 2.48
CA VAL A 628 7.86 -13.29 1.49
C VAL A 628 7.40 -13.82 0.14
N GLU A 629 7.58 -15.11 -0.15
CA GLU A 629 7.12 -15.80 -1.36
C GLU A 629 5.60 -15.73 -1.58
N SER A 630 4.76 -15.97 -0.57
CA SER A 630 3.30 -15.97 -0.77
C SER A 630 2.69 -14.56 -0.83
N VAL A 631 3.25 -13.60 -0.08
CA VAL A 631 2.80 -12.19 -0.11
C VAL A 631 3.21 -11.49 -1.41
N LEU A 632 4.45 -11.73 -1.88
CA LEU A 632 4.85 -11.32 -3.22
C LEU A 632 4.02 -12.09 -4.24
N ALA A 633 3.95 -13.42 -4.23
CA ALA A 633 3.20 -14.18 -5.24
C ALA A 633 1.73 -13.74 -5.37
N ASP A 634 1.00 -13.44 -4.28
CA ASP A 634 -0.42 -13.02 -4.36
C ASP A 634 -0.57 -11.56 -4.84
N ARG A 635 0.33 -10.65 -4.43
CA ARG A 635 0.35 -9.24 -4.90
C ARG A 635 0.84 -9.14 -6.36
N LEU A 636 1.78 -10.00 -6.73
CA LEU A 636 2.38 -10.11 -8.07
C LEU A 636 1.46 -10.89 -9.04
N ALA A 637 0.66 -11.86 -8.57
CA ALA A 637 -0.35 -12.56 -9.37
C ALA A 637 -1.62 -11.73 -9.63
N GLY A 638 -1.92 -10.76 -8.75
CA GLY A 638 -3.06 -9.86 -8.92
C GLY A 638 -2.81 -8.66 -9.85
N TYR A 639 -1.65 -8.54 -10.51
CA TYR A 639 -1.20 -7.33 -11.21
C TYR A 639 -1.20 -6.05 -10.34
N ARG A 640 -1.27 -6.19 -9.00
CA ARG A 640 -1.33 -5.07 -8.04
C ARG A 640 0.02 -4.76 -7.42
N LEU A 641 1.10 -4.95 -8.18
CA LEU A 641 2.29 -4.20 -7.85
C LEU A 641 2.24 -2.85 -8.54
N TRP A 642 2.77 -1.89 -7.80
CA TRP A 642 3.23 -0.58 -8.26
C TRP A 642 4.05 -0.59 -9.57
N TRP A 643 4.45 -1.78 -10.04
CA TRP A 643 5.27 -2.07 -11.19
C TRP A 643 4.63 -1.73 -12.54
N GLU A 644 3.29 -1.84 -12.66
CA GLU A 644 2.58 -1.56 -13.92
C GLU A 644 1.52 -0.45 -13.80
N GLU A 645 0.99 -0.16 -12.60
CA GLU A 645 -0.10 0.82 -12.43
C GLU A 645 0.37 2.25 -12.14
N MET A 646 1.64 2.47 -11.76
CA MET A 646 2.20 3.81 -11.52
C MET A 646 3.13 4.24 -12.65
N ASP A 647 2.58 4.42 -13.84
CA ASP A 647 3.32 4.84 -15.05
C ASP A 647 4.14 6.13 -14.87
N ARG A 648 3.90 6.94 -13.82
CA ARG A 648 4.81 7.99 -13.31
C ARG A 648 4.38 8.49 -11.91
N ILE A 649 5.32 8.65 -10.97
CA ILE A 649 5.16 9.50 -9.78
C ILE A 649 5.56 10.94 -10.18
N ALA A 650 4.72 11.95 -9.91
CA ALA A 650 5.12 13.33 -10.20
C ALA A 650 6.32 13.75 -9.35
N PRO A 651 7.18 14.66 -9.87
CA PRO A 651 8.25 15.23 -9.07
C PRO A 651 7.69 15.93 -7.82
N PHE A 652 8.47 15.92 -6.74
CA PHE A 652 8.18 16.65 -5.51
C PHE A 652 9.00 17.94 -5.49
N SER A 653 8.34 19.06 -5.19
CA SER A 653 9.01 20.34 -5.04
C SER A 653 9.94 20.34 -3.83
N THR A 654 11.02 21.11 -3.90
CA THR A 654 12.02 21.24 -2.82
C THR A 654 12.33 22.70 -2.49
N VAL A 655 11.41 23.62 -2.80
CA VAL A 655 11.56 25.06 -2.56
C VAL A 655 11.78 25.40 -1.08
N ASN A 656 10.91 24.93 -0.18
CA ASN A 656 11.03 25.07 1.27
C ASN A 656 12.26 24.34 1.79
N LEU A 657 12.53 23.11 1.33
CA LEU A 657 13.74 22.37 1.70
C LEU A 657 15.01 23.17 1.38
N ARG A 658 15.16 23.63 0.13
CA ARG A 658 16.33 24.39 -0.32
C ARG A 658 16.44 25.73 0.40
N ARG A 659 15.31 26.42 0.63
CA ARG A 659 15.27 27.67 1.42
C ARG A 659 15.76 27.45 2.84
N ALA A 660 15.26 26.42 3.51
CA ALA A 660 15.62 26.11 4.89
C ALA A 660 17.05 25.58 5.05
N LEU A 661 17.68 25.11 3.97
CA LEU A 661 19.07 24.64 3.97
C LEU A 661 20.04 25.58 3.22
N ALA A 662 19.61 26.78 2.82
CA ALA A 662 20.41 27.70 2.02
C ALA A 662 21.73 28.13 2.68
N ASP A 663 21.78 28.12 4.01
CA ASP A 663 22.96 28.43 4.83
C ASP A 663 23.87 27.21 5.09
N HIS A 664 23.43 26.01 4.69
CA HIS A 664 24.18 24.74 4.78
C HIS A 664 24.07 23.97 3.46
N PRO A 665 24.66 24.50 2.36
CA PRO A 665 24.60 23.86 1.06
C PRO A 665 25.31 22.50 1.04
N ASP A 666 26.19 22.22 2.00
CA ASP A 666 26.84 20.92 2.21
C ASP A 666 25.83 19.79 2.46
N ILE A 667 24.72 20.06 3.15
CA ILE A 667 23.65 19.06 3.38
C ILE A 667 22.94 18.73 2.07
N LEU A 668 22.83 19.68 1.14
CA LEU A 668 22.22 19.46 -0.18
C LEU A 668 23.15 18.73 -1.15
N GLN A 669 24.45 18.66 -0.86
CA GLN A 669 25.45 17.93 -1.66
C GLN A 669 25.43 16.43 -1.33
N VAL A 670 24.30 15.80 -1.66
CA VAL A 670 24.15 14.35 -1.49
C VAL A 670 25.05 13.62 -2.48
N LYS A 671 25.74 12.58 -1.99
CA LYS A 671 26.57 11.69 -2.79
C LYS A 671 25.78 11.18 -4.01
N PRO A 672 26.36 11.16 -5.24
CA PRO A 672 25.66 10.68 -6.42
C PRO A 672 25.10 9.28 -6.23
N MET A 673 23.93 9.01 -6.80
CA MET A 673 23.23 7.74 -6.57
C MET A 673 24.05 6.52 -7.00
N ARG A 674 24.87 6.64 -8.06
CA ARG A 674 25.81 5.59 -8.46
C ARG A 674 26.77 5.21 -7.34
N ASP A 675 27.33 6.20 -6.66
CA ASP A 675 28.31 5.97 -5.60
C ASP A 675 27.62 5.53 -4.29
N LEU A 676 26.37 5.93 -4.04
CA LEU A 676 25.54 5.41 -2.95
C LEU A 676 25.25 3.92 -3.15
N LEU A 677 24.75 3.55 -4.33
CA LEU A 677 24.42 2.16 -4.67
C LEU A 677 25.65 1.27 -4.62
N LYS A 678 26.83 1.76 -5.02
CA LYS A 678 28.09 1.02 -4.83
C LYS A 678 28.38 0.75 -3.36
N THR A 679 28.22 1.76 -2.49
CA THR A 679 28.39 1.57 -1.03
C THR A 679 27.37 0.57 -0.46
N TYR A 680 26.13 0.59 -0.94
CA TYR A 680 25.10 -0.36 -0.50
C TYR A 680 25.37 -1.78 -0.99
N TYR A 681 25.81 -1.91 -2.25
CA TYR A 681 26.21 -3.19 -2.85
C TYR A 681 27.33 -3.86 -2.04
N GLU A 682 28.39 -3.12 -1.69
CA GLU A 682 29.47 -3.63 -0.83
C GLU A 682 28.98 -4.03 0.57
N TYR A 683 28.00 -3.30 1.11
CA TYR A 683 27.41 -3.64 2.41
C TYR A 683 26.58 -4.93 2.34
N TRP A 684 25.69 -5.07 1.35
CA TRP A 684 24.84 -6.24 1.17
C TRP A 684 25.67 -7.51 1.00
N ILE A 685 26.71 -7.49 0.17
CA ILE A 685 27.58 -8.66 -0.06
C ILE A 685 28.33 -9.11 1.19
N ARG A 686 28.67 -8.20 2.10
CA ARG A 686 29.44 -8.54 3.32
C ARG A 686 28.57 -9.03 4.48
N HIS A 687 27.26 -8.77 4.44
CA HIS A 687 26.38 -8.94 5.59
C HIS A 687 25.13 -9.77 5.31
N ASP A 688 24.91 -10.19 4.06
CA ASP A 688 24.04 -11.31 3.72
C ASP A 688 24.83 -12.62 3.80
#